data_AF-H3GQH2-F1
#
_entry.id   AF-H3GQH2-F1
#
_cell.length_a   1.000
_cell.length_b   1.000
_cell.length_c   1.000
_cell.angle_alpha   90.00
_cell.angle_beta   90.00
_cell.angle_gamma   90.00
#
_symmetry.space_group_name_H-M   'P 1'
#
loop_
_entity.id
_entity.type
_entity.pdbx_description
1 polymer ?
#
loop_
_entity_poly.entity_id
_entity_poly.type
_entity_poly.pdbx_seq_one_letter_code
_entity_poly.pdbx_strand_id
1 'polypeptide(L)'
;MAPSRSSIEDVYTEVNPANPVKTEGLPTLNTSTVLATAASPVIDEYLDKITWKAAENSNVTFSLQGLSQHIATSIVEEYWLHKLYSDKVREFVKENRFHIHDLGYLSAYCSGWSTEDILIHGFGGVPNKLQCRPPKHFNTALNQIVNFLFTLQGEMAGAQALSNLDTYIAPFIRVDELSYMDVFKFIQSFVYSLNVPTRSGFQAPFTNISLDLVCSSVLAEQPVIIGGKQHPAWVYGDFQEEIDMFNKAFAEVMIQGDGNGSIFSFPIPTYNLSKEFDWESPRFKPMWEMTAKYGVPYFANFINSDLNPADFRSMCCRLRLDTRKLHTRAGGIFGATPLTGSLGVVTLNLPNLALRAKSVPKFFEVVKETIAVAKESLETKRKVIESNMELYPYTRFYLKSVYQRAKSYWANHFSTIGVIGMNEACSILLGRGIYHNKDFAGSVLQFIKDELQQIQLETKHLYNLEATPAESTCYKLAKIDHELFPQAKLPEFYTNSTMLPVDSTDDLFEALTHQESLQTEYTGGTVFHAFLGERLSSWTQARDLVRSITTRYRIPYVTLTPTFSICRTHGYLAGERFECPQCGEKSLVYSRIVGYFRPVSDWNAGKKVEFSMRKIYTAIENEPIDFQIGGFTKTTYTDFPGKPVASILFTKGCNLKCGWCHNSDLVNEKPEDLDPHAILDYVASTEHRSLVICGGEPTIQSGLMPFLRRAKERGITVKLDSNGSNPNVLQKVFEEKLVDFVAMDVKADPERYAEVAGKALRPKLLKKSIEMIKKSGVKHEFRTTVVPGLVDIEDIAVIKGLIGETPKLQRFRASETCIDAKFRKHEEHSEEEFEELVKTAKEL
;
A
#
# COMPACT_ATOMS: atom_id res chain seq x y z
N MET A 1 -26.44 -43.46 64.95
CA MET A 1 -27.60 -42.64 65.38
C MET A 1 -27.66 -41.41 64.47
N ALA A 2 -28.76 -41.26 63.74
CA ALA A 2 -29.15 -40.12 62.90
C ALA A 2 -29.64 -38.93 63.79
N PRO A 3 -30.12 -37.75 63.30
CA PRO A 3 -30.93 -37.42 62.09
C PRO A 3 -30.38 -36.21 61.26
N SER A 4 -30.71 -35.84 60.02
CA SER A 4 -31.85 -35.86 59.06
C SER A 4 -32.73 -34.59 58.99
N ARG A 5 -32.64 -33.87 57.83
CA ARG A 5 -33.62 -33.07 57.03
C ARG A 5 -34.60 -32.09 57.71
N SER A 6 -34.66 -30.85 57.20
CA SER A 6 -35.85 -30.28 56.52
C SER A 6 -35.59 -28.88 55.91
N SER A 7 -36.33 -28.59 54.83
CA SER A 7 -36.36 -27.46 53.91
C SER A 7 -36.82 -26.13 54.51
N ILE A 8 -36.38 -25.01 53.93
CA ILE A 8 -37.00 -23.68 54.07
C ILE A 8 -37.16 -23.10 52.65
N GLU A 9 -38.36 -23.28 52.12
CA GLU A 9 -39.04 -22.32 51.24
C GLU A 9 -39.23 -20.99 52.00
N ASP A 10 -39.45 -19.90 51.26
CA ASP A 10 -39.70 -18.51 51.71
C ASP A 10 -38.48 -17.57 51.77
N VAL A 11 -38.04 -17.07 50.60
CA VAL A 11 -38.01 -15.63 50.25
C VAL A 11 -37.96 -15.49 48.71
N TYR A 12 -39.10 -15.68 48.05
CA TYR A 12 -39.30 -15.29 46.64
C TYR A 12 -40.66 -14.59 46.50
N THR A 13 -40.70 -13.29 46.80
CA THR A 13 -41.79 -12.41 46.36
C THR A 13 -41.26 -10.98 46.22
N GLU A 14 -41.68 -10.34 45.13
CA GLU A 14 -41.48 -8.94 44.73
C GLU A 14 -40.19 -8.58 43.96
N VAL A 15 -40.14 -9.00 42.69
CA VAL A 15 -39.62 -8.12 41.63
C VAL A 15 -40.76 -7.87 40.64
N ASN A 16 -41.22 -6.62 40.67
CA ASN A 16 -42.32 -6.05 39.89
C ASN A 16 -42.07 -6.16 38.37
N PRO A 17 -42.92 -6.86 37.59
CA PRO A 17 -42.83 -6.88 36.14
C PRO A 17 -43.70 -5.77 35.55
N ALA A 18 -43.26 -4.51 35.64
CA ALA A 18 -43.98 -3.39 35.02
C ALA A 18 -43.03 -2.26 34.62
N ASN A 19 -42.32 -2.45 33.52
CA ASN A 19 -42.09 -1.37 32.56
C ASN A 19 -41.67 -1.95 31.19
N PRO A 20 -42.63 -2.49 30.41
CA PRO A 20 -42.39 -2.60 28.99
C PRO A 20 -42.23 -1.18 28.43
N VAL A 21 -41.20 -0.95 27.62
CA VAL A 21 -41.10 0.28 26.82
C VAL A 21 -42.43 0.43 26.08
N LYS A 22 -43.19 1.48 26.39
CA LYS A 22 -44.45 1.79 25.73
C LYS A 22 -44.23 1.90 24.22
N THR A 23 -44.74 0.93 23.47
CA THR A 23 -44.96 1.03 22.02
C THR A 23 -46.33 1.67 21.78
N GLU A 24 -46.48 2.95 22.12
CA GLU A 24 -47.64 3.75 21.69
C GLU A 24 -47.25 4.49 20.41
N GLY A 25 -47.87 4.14 19.27
CA GLY A 25 -47.79 4.90 18.01
C GLY A 25 -47.12 4.24 16.80
N LEU A 26 -46.83 2.94 16.79
CA LEU A 26 -46.37 2.24 15.58
C LEU A 26 -47.56 1.64 14.80
N PRO A 27 -47.63 1.77 13.46
CA PRO A 27 -48.67 1.13 12.67
C PRO A 27 -48.63 -0.39 12.88
N THR A 28 -49.78 -0.99 13.17
CA THR A 28 -49.98 -2.44 13.16
C THR A 28 -50.01 -2.95 11.72
N LEU A 29 -48.84 -3.00 11.09
CA LEU A 29 -48.62 -3.81 9.90
C LEU A 29 -48.51 -5.28 10.34
N ASN A 30 -49.40 -6.11 9.80
CA ASN A 30 -49.47 -7.55 10.01
C ASN A 30 -48.18 -8.23 9.48
N THR A 31 -47.12 -8.13 10.27
CA THR A 31 -45.73 -8.48 9.91
C THR A 31 -45.47 -9.98 9.93
N SER A 32 -46.32 -10.75 10.64
CA SER A 32 -46.25 -12.21 10.72
C SER A 32 -46.52 -12.89 9.38
N THR A 33 -47.45 -12.37 8.57
CA THR A 33 -47.83 -12.98 7.29
C THR A 33 -46.82 -12.68 6.17
N VAL A 34 -46.12 -11.54 6.24
CA VAL A 34 -45.12 -11.10 5.24
C VAL A 34 -43.79 -11.85 5.41
N LEU A 35 -43.36 -12.09 6.65
CA LEU A 35 -42.12 -12.84 6.92
C LEU A 35 -42.26 -14.34 6.65
N ALA A 36 -43.46 -14.92 6.85
CA ALA A 36 -43.70 -16.35 6.64
C ALA A 36 -43.87 -16.76 5.16
N THR A 37 -44.35 -15.85 4.30
CA THR A 37 -44.46 -16.08 2.85
C THR A 37 -43.17 -15.75 2.07
N ALA A 38 -42.19 -15.10 2.70
CA ALA A 38 -40.91 -14.71 2.09
C ALA A 38 -39.80 -15.78 2.17
N ALA A 39 -39.96 -16.87 2.93
CA ALA A 39 -38.90 -17.86 3.11
C ALA A 39 -38.72 -18.83 1.92
N SER A 40 -39.81 -19.21 1.21
CA SER A 40 -39.71 -20.10 0.04
C SER A 40 -38.93 -19.44 -1.12
N PRO A 41 -39.23 -18.18 -1.51
CA PRO A 41 -38.49 -17.53 -2.59
C PRO A 41 -36.99 -17.39 -2.32
N VAL A 42 -36.56 -17.15 -1.07
CA VAL A 42 -35.14 -17.03 -0.70
C VAL A 42 -34.41 -18.37 -0.80
N ILE A 43 -35.09 -19.48 -0.49
CA ILE A 43 -34.54 -20.82 -0.64
C ILE A 43 -34.41 -21.17 -2.13
N ASP A 44 -35.48 -20.94 -2.89
CA ASP A 44 -35.52 -21.20 -4.34
C ASP A 44 -34.43 -20.37 -5.07
N GLU A 45 -34.29 -19.09 -4.71
CA GLU A 45 -33.25 -18.18 -5.22
C GLU A 45 -31.82 -18.73 -5.03
N TYR A 46 -31.53 -19.27 -3.84
CA TYR A 46 -30.23 -19.84 -3.53
C TYR A 46 -30.01 -21.16 -4.29
N LEU A 47 -31.00 -22.05 -4.29
CA LEU A 47 -30.92 -23.37 -4.94
C LEU A 47 -30.73 -23.28 -6.45
N ASP A 48 -31.41 -22.33 -7.09
CA ASP A 48 -31.31 -22.13 -8.53
C ASP A 48 -30.01 -21.39 -8.93
N LYS A 49 -29.21 -20.93 -7.96
CA LYS A 49 -27.98 -20.13 -8.15
C LYS A 49 -28.20 -18.88 -9.01
N ILE A 50 -29.44 -18.36 -9.04
CA ILE A 50 -29.86 -17.30 -9.96
C ILE A 50 -29.25 -15.94 -9.57
N THR A 51 -28.95 -15.71 -8.29
CA THR A 51 -28.54 -14.37 -7.84
C THR A 51 -27.07 -14.21 -7.54
N TRP A 52 -26.58 -13.05 -7.96
CA TRP A 52 -25.22 -12.58 -7.68
C TRP A 52 -24.94 -12.44 -6.17
N LYS A 53 -25.96 -12.36 -5.32
CA LYS A 53 -25.83 -12.30 -3.84
C LYS A 53 -25.12 -13.54 -3.28
N ALA A 54 -25.30 -14.71 -3.90
CA ALA A 54 -24.57 -15.92 -3.52
C ALA A 54 -23.05 -15.83 -3.80
N ALA A 55 -22.63 -14.91 -4.66
CA ALA A 55 -21.22 -14.61 -5.00
C ALA A 55 -20.75 -13.25 -4.42
N GLU A 56 -21.48 -12.68 -3.45
CA GLU A 56 -21.15 -11.37 -2.86
C GLU A 56 -19.84 -11.40 -2.06
N ASN A 57 -19.56 -12.53 -1.40
CA ASN A 57 -18.37 -12.75 -0.58
C ASN A 57 -17.62 -13.97 -1.11
N SER A 58 -16.40 -13.75 -1.60
CA SER A 58 -15.56 -14.79 -2.21
C SER A 58 -15.13 -15.89 -1.24
N ASN A 59 -15.33 -15.72 0.07
CA ASN A 59 -15.10 -16.76 1.08
C ASN A 59 -16.29 -17.71 1.29
N VAL A 60 -17.49 -17.43 0.75
CA VAL A 60 -18.66 -18.34 0.85
C VAL A 60 -18.56 -19.44 -0.21
N THR A 61 -18.96 -20.67 0.17
CA THR A 61 -19.14 -21.77 -0.79
C THR A 61 -20.60 -22.22 -0.83
N PHE A 62 -21.12 -22.52 -2.02
CA PHE A 62 -22.44 -23.11 -2.19
C PHE A 62 -22.56 -24.40 -1.38
N SER A 63 -23.40 -24.39 -0.34
CA SER A 63 -23.50 -25.46 0.65
C SER A 63 -24.77 -25.32 1.48
N LEU A 64 -25.13 -26.36 2.23
CA LEU A 64 -26.26 -26.28 3.18
C LEU A 64 -26.03 -25.19 4.25
N GLN A 65 -24.80 -25.07 4.76
CA GLN A 65 -24.44 -24.01 5.71
C GLN A 65 -24.52 -22.63 5.06
N GLY A 66 -24.16 -22.51 3.78
CA GLY A 66 -24.36 -21.33 2.94
C GLY A 66 -25.83 -20.93 2.83
N LEU A 67 -26.71 -21.89 2.57
CA LEU A 67 -28.16 -21.68 2.54
C LEU A 67 -28.70 -21.18 3.88
N SER A 68 -28.35 -21.84 4.99
CA SER A 68 -28.79 -21.44 6.33
C SER A 68 -28.33 -20.02 6.67
N GLN A 69 -27.10 -19.67 6.31
CA GLN A 69 -26.58 -18.32 6.48
C GLN A 69 -27.36 -17.31 5.61
N HIS A 70 -27.61 -17.64 4.35
CA HIS A 70 -28.34 -16.76 3.42
C HIS A 70 -29.72 -16.39 3.96
N ILE A 71 -30.51 -17.40 4.36
CA ILE A 71 -31.84 -17.20 4.97
C ILE A 71 -31.75 -16.29 6.20
N ALA A 72 -30.84 -16.59 7.13
CA ALA A 72 -30.67 -15.81 8.35
C ALA A 72 -30.31 -14.34 8.05
N THR A 73 -29.36 -14.12 7.14
CA THR A 73 -28.92 -12.76 6.78
C THR A 73 -30.00 -11.94 6.11
N SER A 74 -30.80 -12.52 5.22
CA SER A 74 -31.90 -11.81 4.56
C SER A 74 -32.98 -11.36 5.54
N ILE A 75 -33.33 -12.21 6.52
CA ILE A 75 -34.33 -11.87 7.54
C ILE A 75 -33.83 -10.75 8.45
N VAL A 76 -32.55 -10.81 8.87
CA VAL A 76 -31.95 -9.81 9.75
C VAL A 76 -31.79 -8.46 9.03
N GLU A 77 -31.46 -8.45 7.74
CA GLU A 77 -31.40 -7.23 6.93
C GLU A 77 -32.76 -6.50 6.89
N GLU A 78 -33.85 -7.24 6.63
CA GLU A 78 -35.21 -6.70 6.66
C GLU A 78 -35.58 -6.16 8.05
N TYR A 79 -35.18 -6.87 9.12
CA TYR A 79 -35.40 -6.40 10.48
C TYR A 79 -34.70 -5.06 10.77
N TRP A 80 -33.43 -4.91 10.36
CA TRP A 80 -32.72 -3.64 10.49
C TRP A 80 -33.43 -2.52 9.73
N LEU A 81 -33.71 -2.72 8.45
CA LEU A 81 -34.26 -1.69 7.57
C LEU A 81 -35.71 -1.32 7.92
N HIS A 82 -36.51 -2.28 8.40
CA HIS A 82 -37.94 -2.07 8.63
C HIS A 82 -38.33 -1.84 10.07
N LYS A 83 -37.57 -2.35 11.03
CA LYS A 83 -37.91 -2.23 12.45
C LYS A 83 -37.01 -1.29 13.22
N LEU A 84 -35.72 -1.24 12.91
CA LEU A 84 -34.73 -0.52 13.72
C LEU A 84 -34.34 0.83 13.14
N TYR A 85 -34.13 0.92 11.82
CA TYR A 85 -33.76 2.17 11.16
C TYR A 85 -34.97 3.04 10.85
N SER A 86 -34.72 4.36 10.84
CA SER A 86 -35.73 5.34 10.45
C SER A 86 -36.03 5.26 8.95
N ASP A 87 -37.19 5.82 8.58
CA ASP A 87 -37.58 5.90 7.17
C ASP A 87 -36.58 6.70 6.34
N LYS A 88 -35.94 7.72 6.93
CA LYS A 88 -34.90 8.52 6.27
C LYS A 88 -33.65 7.71 5.96
N VAL A 89 -33.16 6.90 6.90
CA VAL A 89 -32.02 6.00 6.65
C VAL A 89 -32.35 5.02 5.53
N ARG A 90 -33.55 4.44 5.57
CA ARG A 90 -34.02 3.49 4.56
C ARG A 90 -34.16 4.13 3.18
N GLU A 91 -34.65 5.37 3.11
CA GLU A 91 -34.73 6.14 1.88
C GLU A 91 -33.33 6.34 1.28
N PHE A 92 -32.34 6.75 2.07
CA PHE A 92 -30.97 6.96 1.58
C PHE A 92 -30.30 5.67 1.09
N VAL A 93 -30.61 4.53 1.71
CA VAL A 93 -30.20 3.20 1.22
C VAL A 93 -30.85 2.89 -0.13
N LYS A 94 -32.16 3.11 -0.28
CA LYS A 94 -32.88 2.90 -1.55
C LYS A 94 -32.41 3.83 -2.66
N GLU A 95 -32.08 5.06 -2.31
CA GLU A 95 -31.51 6.08 -3.19
C GLU A 95 -30.03 5.82 -3.57
N ASN A 96 -29.44 4.75 -2.99
CA ASN A 96 -28.07 4.31 -3.20
C ASN A 96 -27.00 5.36 -2.86
N ARG A 97 -27.32 6.28 -1.92
CA ARG A 97 -26.40 7.35 -1.49
C ARG A 97 -25.25 6.85 -0.63
N PHE A 98 -25.50 5.80 0.14
CA PHE A 98 -24.48 5.08 0.91
C PHE A 98 -24.84 3.61 1.03
N HIS A 99 -23.85 2.80 1.42
CA HIS A 99 -24.00 1.39 1.74
C HIS A 99 -23.78 1.15 3.23
N ILE A 100 -24.73 0.50 3.91
CA ILE A 100 -24.54 0.01 5.28
C ILE A 100 -24.00 -1.43 5.19
N HIS A 101 -22.82 -1.66 5.76
CA HIS A 101 -22.18 -2.97 5.72
C HIS A 101 -22.79 -3.93 6.76
N ASP A 102 -22.82 -5.21 6.41
CA ASP A 102 -23.20 -6.33 7.28
C ASP A 102 -24.58 -6.21 7.93
N LEU A 103 -25.56 -5.70 7.18
CA LEU A 103 -26.97 -5.67 7.60
C LEU A 103 -27.52 -7.08 7.91
N GLY A 104 -26.91 -8.13 7.38
CA GLY A 104 -27.28 -9.51 7.71
C GLY A 104 -26.94 -9.96 9.13
N TYR A 105 -26.26 -9.13 9.92
CA TYR A 105 -25.86 -9.47 11.28
C TYR A 105 -26.39 -8.46 12.29
N LEU A 106 -27.04 -8.95 13.34
CA LEU A 106 -27.40 -8.17 14.52
C LEU A 106 -26.20 -8.21 15.49
N SER A 107 -25.08 -7.60 15.10
CA SER A 107 -23.83 -7.59 15.87
C SER A 107 -22.98 -6.36 15.56
N ALA A 108 -21.89 -6.17 16.30
CA ALA A 108 -20.81 -5.27 15.90
C ALA A 108 -20.09 -5.81 14.64
N TYR A 109 -19.34 -4.93 13.95
CA TYR A 109 -18.60 -5.28 12.74
C TYR A 109 -17.33 -6.08 13.05
N CYS A 110 -16.27 -5.45 13.55
CA CYS A 110 -14.97 -6.12 13.77
C CYS A 110 -14.34 -5.75 15.10
N SER A 111 -13.40 -6.57 15.58
CA SER A 111 -12.67 -6.30 16.81
C SER A 111 -11.26 -6.88 16.83
N GLY A 112 -10.34 -6.13 17.42
CA GLY A 112 -9.06 -6.61 17.91
C GLY A 112 -9.19 -7.06 19.36
N TRP A 113 -8.49 -8.13 19.71
CA TRP A 113 -8.53 -8.74 21.03
C TRP A 113 -7.16 -8.74 21.69
N SER A 114 -7.16 -8.74 23.02
CA SER A 114 -5.96 -8.79 23.83
C SER A 114 -5.46 -10.22 23.94
N THR A 115 -4.30 -10.51 23.34
CA THR A 115 -3.60 -11.78 23.54
C THR A 115 -3.31 -11.98 25.03
N GLU A 116 -2.97 -10.91 25.75
CA GLU A 116 -2.75 -10.92 27.20
C GLU A 116 -3.99 -11.36 27.98
N ASP A 117 -5.20 -10.94 27.61
CA ASP A 117 -6.43 -11.37 28.31
C ASP A 117 -6.63 -12.88 28.15
N ILE A 118 -6.29 -13.45 26.99
CA ILE A 118 -6.34 -14.91 26.77
C ILE A 118 -5.29 -15.60 27.67
N LEU A 119 -4.09 -15.04 27.80
CA LEU A 119 -3.04 -15.61 28.66
C LEU A 119 -3.33 -15.48 30.15
N ILE A 120 -4.04 -14.43 30.58
CA ILE A 120 -4.42 -14.19 31.99
C ILE A 120 -5.63 -15.02 32.40
N HIS A 121 -6.67 -15.06 31.55
CA HIS A 121 -7.97 -15.63 31.91
C HIS A 121 -8.21 -17.02 31.32
N GLY A 122 -7.50 -17.38 30.25
CA GLY A 122 -7.87 -18.52 29.41
C GLY A 122 -9.12 -18.25 28.57
N PHE A 123 -9.56 -19.27 27.85
CA PHE A 123 -10.84 -19.23 27.13
C PHE A 123 -12.04 -19.50 28.07
N GLY A 124 -12.99 -18.57 28.20
CA GLY A 124 -14.17 -18.80 29.03
C GLY A 124 -15.00 -17.55 29.30
N GLY A 125 -15.58 -17.46 30.50
CA GLY A 125 -16.31 -16.29 30.97
C GLY A 125 -17.84 -16.39 30.91
N VAL A 126 -18.39 -17.43 30.28
CA VAL A 126 -19.83 -17.64 30.14
C VAL A 126 -20.33 -18.69 31.16
N PRO A 127 -21.35 -18.38 31.99
CA PRO A 127 -21.92 -19.33 32.94
C PRO A 127 -22.42 -20.61 32.26
N ASN A 128 -22.22 -21.76 32.91
CA ASN A 128 -22.68 -23.08 32.44
C ASN A 128 -22.12 -23.52 31.07
N LYS A 129 -21.03 -22.91 30.62
CA LYS A 129 -20.24 -23.33 29.44
C LYS A 129 -18.83 -23.74 29.85
N LEU A 130 -18.10 -24.36 28.92
CA LEU A 130 -16.71 -24.75 29.13
C LEU A 130 -15.86 -23.53 29.57
N GLN A 131 -14.97 -23.74 30.53
CA GLN A 131 -13.96 -22.77 30.92
C GLN A 131 -12.59 -23.43 30.91
N CYS A 132 -11.71 -22.94 30.04
CA CYS A 132 -10.32 -23.33 29.96
C CYS A 132 -9.52 -22.53 30.98
N ARG A 133 -8.66 -23.21 31.75
CA ARG A 133 -7.68 -22.54 32.60
C ARG A 133 -6.65 -21.82 31.72
N PRO A 134 -6.01 -20.75 32.23
CA PRO A 134 -4.92 -20.07 31.53
C PRO A 134 -3.84 -21.05 31.03
N PRO A 135 -3.34 -20.88 29.79
CA PRO A 135 -2.42 -21.84 29.18
C PRO A 135 -1.07 -21.84 29.89
N LYS A 136 -0.43 -23.02 29.96
CA LYS A 136 0.91 -23.22 30.52
C LYS A 136 1.93 -23.74 29.50
N HIS A 137 1.46 -24.21 28.35
CA HIS A 137 2.24 -24.87 27.31
C HIS A 137 1.92 -24.25 25.95
N PHE A 138 2.89 -24.24 25.04
CA PHE A 138 2.83 -23.59 23.73
C PHE A 138 1.65 -24.07 22.89
N ASN A 139 1.51 -25.39 22.75
CA ASN A 139 0.38 -25.98 22.02
C ASN A 139 -0.97 -25.64 22.66
N THR A 140 -1.05 -25.59 24.00
CA THR A 140 -2.30 -25.21 24.69
C THR A 140 -2.65 -23.74 24.45
N ALA A 141 -1.66 -22.83 24.43
CA ALA A 141 -1.89 -21.42 24.12
C ALA A 141 -2.44 -21.23 22.70
N LEU A 142 -1.80 -21.86 21.69
CA LEU A 142 -2.25 -21.80 20.30
C LEU A 142 -3.66 -22.38 20.12
N ASN A 143 -3.95 -23.54 20.72
CA ASN A 143 -5.28 -24.14 20.64
C ASN A 143 -6.36 -23.28 21.32
N GLN A 144 -6.05 -22.64 22.45
CA GLN A 144 -7.00 -21.71 23.08
C GLN A 144 -7.25 -20.48 22.21
N ILE A 145 -6.22 -19.95 21.53
CA ILE A 145 -6.37 -18.85 20.58
C ILE A 145 -7.27 -19.24 19.41
N VAL A 146 -7.08 -20.42 18.83
CA VAL A 146 -7.96 -20.94 17.76
C VAL A 146 -9.41 -20.99 18.26
N ASN A 147 -9.67 -21.67 19.38
CA ASN A 147 -11.02 -21.77 19.93
C ASN A 147 -11.64 -20.41 20.27
N PHE A 148 -10.83 -19.48 20.77
CA PHE A 148 -11.23 -18.11 21.04
C PHE A 148 -11.69 -17.40 19.76
N LEU A 149 -10.84 -17.37 18.71
CA LEU A 149 -11.15 -16.69 17.45
C LEU A 149 -12.38 -17.28 16.76
N PHE A 150 -12.51 -18.61 16.75
CA PHE A 150 -13.69 -19.28 16.19
C PHE A 150 -14.98 -18.94 16.95
N THR A 151 -14.93 -18.91 18.29
CA THR A 151 -16.12 -18.63 19.09
C THR A 151 -16.54 -17.17 18.96
N LEU A 152 -15.61 -16.22 19.09
CA LEU A 152 -15.91 -14.79 19.04
C LEU A 152 -16.32 -14.31 17.64
N GLN A 153 -15.82 -14.97 16.58
CA GLN A 153 -16.32 -14.75 15.21
C GLN A 153 -17.83 -15.03 15.07
N GLY A 154 -18.42 -15.85 15.95
CA GLY A 154 -19.86 -16.09 15.99
C GLY A 154 -20.69 -14.93 16.57
N GLU A 155 -20.05 -14.00 17.29
CA GLU A 155 -20.69 -12.83 17.91
C GLU A 155 -20.41 -11.53 17.15
N MET A 156 -19.72 -11.61 15.99
CA MET A 156 -19.31 -10.46 15.18
C MET A 156 -19.43 -10.75 13.68
N ALA A 157 -19.61 -9.71 12.88
CA ALA A 157 -19.82 -9.87 11.44
C ALA A 157 -18.50 -10.10 10.67
N GLY A 158 -17.49 -9.30 10.99
CA GLY A 158 -16.22 -9.17 10.27
C GLY A 158 -15.00 -9.67 11.05
N ALA A 159 -13.84 -9.10 10.72
CA ALA A 159 -12.53 -9.63 11.12
C ALA A 159 -12.28 -9.65 12.64
N GLN A 160 -11.56 -10.69 13.08
CA GLN A 160 -11.06 -10.86 14.44
C GLN A 160 -9.53 -10.75 14.43
N ALA A 161 -8.97 -9.80 15.16
CA ALA A 161 -7.53 -9.53 15.14
C ALA A 161 -6.85 -9.81 16.49
N LEU A 162 -5.61 -10.28 16.44
CA LEU A 162 -4.70 -10.35 17.58
C LEU A 162 -3.42 -9.58 17.28
N SER A 163 -2.88 -8.88 18.28
CA SER A 163 -1.64 -8.10 18.14
C SER A 163 -0.50 -8.71 18.96
N ASN A 164 0.73 -8.46 18.52
CA ASN A 164 1.98 -8.87 19.15
C ASN A 164 2.03 -10.39 19.43
N LEU A 165 1.46 -11.19 18.53
CA LEU A 165 1.22 -12.61 18.81
C LEU A 165 2.53 -13.39 18.96
N ASP A 166 3.52 -13.14 18.11
CA ASP A 166 4.86 -13.72 18.23
C ASP A 166 5.49 -13.40 19.59
N THR A 167 5.47 -12.13 20.02
CA THR A 167 6.05 -11.72 21.30
C THR A 167 5.35 -12.38 22.50
N TYR A 168 4.02 -12.41 22.51
CA TYR A 168 3.27 -12.96 23.66
C TYR A 168 3.39 -14.48 23.81
N ILE A 169 3.52 -15.22 22.70
CA ILE A 169 3.50 -16.68 22.72
C ILE A 169 4.92 -17.29 22.71
N ALA A 170 5.93 -16.54 22.26
CA ALA A 170 7.33 -16.98 22.24
C ALA A 170 7.84 -17.55 23.58
N PRO A 171 7.52 -16.99 24.78
CA PRO A 171 8.04 -17.53 26.03
C PRO A 171 7.64 -18.99 26.32
N PHE A 172 6.50 -19.44 25.80
CA PHE A 172 6.08 -20.84 25.96
C PHE A 172 6.98 -21.83 25.23
N ILE A 173 7.70 -21.39 24.19
CA ILE A 173 8.69 -22.22 23.47
C ILE A 173 9.84 -22.58 24.43
N ARG A 174 10.32 -21.61 25.21
CA ARG A 174 11.37 -21.81 26.21
C ARG A 174 10.88 -22.64 27.40
N VAL A 175 9.66 -22.35 27.89
CA VAL A 175 9.04 -23.11 29.01
C VAL A 175 8.97 -24.60 28.71
N ASP A 176 8.61 -24.95 27.48
CA ASP A 176 8.42 -26.33 27.05
C ASP A 176 9.71 -26.95 26.47
N GLU A 177 10.84 -26.22 26.47
CA GLU A 177 12.14 -26.64 25.89
C GLU A 177 12.00 -27.16 24.44
N LEU A 178 11.18 -26.48 23.63
CA LEU A 178 10.82 -26.97 22.30
C LEU A 178 11.96 -26.85 21.30
N SER A 179 12.16 -27.91 20.52
CA SER A 179 12.99 -27.83 19.33
C SER A 179 12.28 -27.04 18.22
N TYR A 180 13.05 -26.55 17.24
CA TYR A 180 12.48 -25.93 16.03
C TYR A 180 11.43 -26.82 15.35
N MET A 181 11.66 -28.14 15.30
CA MET A 181 10.73 -29.08 14.67
C MET A 181 9.41 -29.19 15.43
N ASP A 182 9.42 -29.02 16.75
CA ASP A 182 8.19 -29.03 17.55
C ASP A 182 7.41 -27.74 17.35
N VAL A 183 8.09 -26.59 17.36
CA VAL A 183 7.48 -25.30 17.04
C VAL A 183 6.86 -25.33 15.64
N PHE A 184 7.59 -25.84 14.63
CA PHE A 184 7.08 -25.99 13.27
C PHE A 184 5.77 -26.79 13.22
N LYS A 185 5.70 -27.96 13.86
CA LYS A 185 4.49 -28.80 13.90
C LYS A 185 3.31 -28.09 14.54
N PHE A 186 3.53 -27.39 15.66
CA PHE A 186 2.46 -26.70 16.37
C PHE A 186 1.96 -25.47 15.59
N ILE A 187 2.87 -24.73 14.94
CA ILE A 187 2.49 -23.62 14.05
C ILE A 187 1.76 -24.12 12.81
N GLN A 188 2.18 -25.24 12.22
CA GLN A 188 1.44 -25.89 11.14
C GLN A 188 0.01 -26.24 11.57
N SER A 189 -0.15 -26.90 12.72
CA SER A 189 -1.46 -27.22 13.28
C SER A 189 -2.31 -25.96 13.52
N PHE A 190 -1.71 -24.89 14.03
CA PHE A 190 -2.37 -23.61 14.26
C PHE A 190 -2.90 -22.97 12.96
N VAL A 191 -2.04 -22.84 11.94
CA VAL A 191 -2.41 -22.25 10.64
C VAL A 191 -3.48 -23.10 9.95
N TYR A 192 -3.34 -24.43 9.96
CA TYR A 192 -4.32 -25.33 9.35
C TYR A 192 -5.68 -25.17 10.01
N SER A 193 -5.70 -25.14 11.35
CA SER A 193 -6.93 -24.99 12.12
C SER A 193 -7.68 -23.69 11.80
N LEU A 194 -6.97 -22.58 11.59
CA LEU A 194 -7.57 -21.29 11.23
C LEU A 194 -8.12 -21.23 9.80
N ASN A 195 -7.78 -22.18 8.93
CA ASN A 195 -8.30 -22.26 7.56
C ASN A 195 -9.38 -23.32 7.38
N VAL A 196 -9.74 -24.08 8.43
CA VAL A 196 -10.84 -25.04 8.33
C VAL A 196 -12.18 -24.30 8.27
N PRO A 197 -13.04 -24.54 7.25
CA PRO A 197 -14.30 -23.84 7.10
C PRO A 197 -15.38 -24.43 8.02
N THR A 198 -15.41 -24.00 9.28
CA THR A 198 -16.39 -24.47 10.28
C THR A 198 -17.43 -23.42 10.67
N ARG A 199 -17.37 -22.20 10.12
CA ARG A 199 -18.37 -21.13 10.33
C ARG A 199 -19.68 -21.47 9.61
N SER A 200 -20.80 -20.96 10.13
CA SER A 200 -22.03 -20.78 9.34
C SER A 200 -21.69 -20.11 8.01
N GLY A 201 -22.15 -20.69 6.89
CA GLY A 201 -21.76 -20.27 5.54
C GLY A 201 -20.61 -21.05 4.90
N PHE A 202 -20.07 -22.09 5.57
CA PHE A 202 -18.93 -22.89 5.09
C PHE A 202 -17.69 -22.02 4.83
N GLN A 203 -17.34 -21.19 5.82
CA GLN A 203 -16.20 -20.25 5.75
C GLN A 203 -15.21 -20.50 6.88
N ALA A 204 -13.94 -20.21 6.63
CA ALA A 204 -12.95 -20.03 7.68
C ALA A 204 -13.19 -18.70 8.43
N PRO A 205 -12.81 -18.57 9.71
CA PRO A 205 -12.91 -17.32 10.44
C PRO A 205 -11.97 -16.27 9.83
N PHE A 206 -12.48 -15.05 9.66
CA PHE A 206 -11.69 -13.97 9.08
C PHE A 206 -10.73 -13.45 10.16
N THR A 207 -9.50 -13.96 10.16
CA THR A 207 -8.53 -13.69 11.22
C THR A 207 -7.34 -12.90 10.72
N ASN A 208 -6.87 -11.97 11.55
CA ASN A 208 -5.65 -11.20 11.31
C ASN A 208 -4.72 -11.32 12.52
N ILE A 209 -3.42 -11.46 12.28
CA ILE A 209 -2.41 -11.41 13.33
C ILE A 209 -1.38 -10.34 13.00
N SER A 210 -1.04 -9.52 13.99
CA SER A 210 0.09 -8.60 13.90
C SER A 210 1.27 -9.19 14.67
N LEU A 211 2.43 -9.12 14.04
CA LEU A 211 3.67 -9.74 14.49
C LEU A 211 4.77 -8.67 14.54
N ASP A 212 5.53 -8.67 15.63
CA ASP A 212 6.49 -7.61 15.92
C ASP A 212 7.84 -7.81 15.22
N LEU A 213 8.23 -9.07 14.94
CA LEU A 213 9.57 -9.50 14.50
C LEU A 213 10.68 -9.24 15.53
N VAL A 214 10.67 -8.05 16.14
CA VAL A 214 11.59 -7.63 17.20
C VAL A 214 10.77 -7.16 18.39
N CYS A 215 11.08 -7.67 19.58
CA CYS A 215 10.36 -7.26 20.79
C CYS A 215 10.41 -5.73 20.96
N SER A 216 9.24 -5.08 20.95
CA SER A 216 9.18 -3.63 21.10
C SER A 216 9.68 -3.19 22.48
N SER A 217 10.28 -2.00 22.58
CA SER A 217 10.75 -1.45 23.85
C SER A 217 9.65 -1.33 24.91
N VAL A 218 8.39 -1.17 24.49
CA VAL A 218 7.21 -1.13 25.37
C VAL A 218 6.92 -2.49 26.02
N LEU A 219 7.20 -3.58 25.30
CA LEU A 219 7.04 -4.96 25.77
C LEU A 219 8.25 -5.50 26.50
N ALA A 220 9.44 -5.03 26.12
CA ALA A 220 10.70 -5.60 26.54
C ALA A 220 10.85 -5.73 28.06
N GLU A 221 10.38 -4.73 28.81
CA GLU A 221 10.46 -4.69 30.28
C GLU A 221 9.25 -5.32 31.00
N GLN A 222 8.22 -5.75 30.26
CA GLN A 222 7.01 -6.32 30.87
C GLN A 222 7.24 -7.78 31.28
N PRO A 223 6.76 -8.19 32.48
CA PRO A 223 6.83 -9.58 32.89
C PRO A 223 6.07 -10.50 31.95
N VAL A 224 6.68 -11.64 31.62
CA VAL A 224 6.04 -12.70 30.83
C VAL A 224 4.83 -13.26 31.58
N ILE A 225 3.77 -13.65 30.86
CA ILE A 225 2.56 -14.25 31.45
C ILE A 225 2.49 -15.73 31.10
N ILE A 226 2.59 -16.61 32.11
CA ILE A 226 2.43 -18.07 31.97
C ILE A 226 1.41 -18.55 33.00
N GLY A 227 0.45 -19.38 32.58
CA GLY A 227 -0.54 -19.96 33.48
C GLY A 227 -1.36 -18.92 34.24
N GLY A 228 -1.61 -17.76 33.64
CA GLY A 228 -2.40 -16.68 34.21
C GLY A 228 -1.65 -15.81 35.22
N LYS A 229 -0.32 -15.94 35.32
CA LYS A 229 0.51 -15.21 36.29
C LYS A 229 1.72 -14.59 35.61
N GLN A 230 2.11 -13.42 36.11
CA GLN A 230 3.38 -12.80 35.75
C GLN A 230 4.55 -13.63 36.27
N HIS A 231 5.55 -13.86 35.43
CA HIS A 231 6.77 -14.56 35.79
C HIS A 231 7.63 -13.65 36.68
N PRO A 232 8.21 -14.16 37.79
CA PRO A 232 8.92 -13.32 38.76
C PRO A 232 10.23 -12.74 38.23
N ALA A 233 10.81 -13.32 37.17
CA ALA A 233 12.16 -12.98 36.71
C ALA A 233 12.29 -12.78 35.19
N TRP A 234 11.30 -13.17 34.40
CA TRP A 234 11.41 -13.15 32.94
C TRP A 234 10.57 -12.03 32.38
N VAL A 235 11.16 -11.28 31.46
CA VAL A 235 10.49 -10.21 30.71
C VAL A 235 10.49 -10.54 29.23
N TYR A 236 9.55 -9.98 28.45
CA TYR A 236 9.44 -10.37 27.02
C TYR A 236 10.70 -10.05 26.19
N GLY A 237 11.51 -9.07 26.61
CA GLY A 237 12.77 -8.73 25.96
C GLY A 237 13.80 -9.87 25.97
N ASP A 238 13.67 -10.84 26.88
CA ASP A 238 14.59 -11.97 27.01
C ASP A 238 14.38 -13.08 25.96
N PHE A 239 13.36 -12.97 25.09
CA PHE A 239 12.86 -14.09 24.25
C PHE A 239 13.00 -13.85 22.74
N GLN A 240 13.95 -13.03 22.31
CA GLN A 240 14.14 -12.73 20.89
C GLN A 240 14.46 -13.99 20.06
N GLU A 241 15.19 -14.97 20.61
CA GLU A 241 15.49 -16.22 19.91
C GLU A 241 14.22 -17.05 19.63
N GLU A 242 13.28 -17.10 20.58
CA GLU A 242 12.00 -17.79 20.43
C GLU A 242 11.04 -17.04 19.50
N ILE A 243 11.08 -15.69 19.51
CA ILE A 243 10.36 -14.87 18.53
C ILE A 243 10.87 -15.16 17.12
N ASP A 244 12.19 -15.22 16.92
CA ASP A 244 12.81 -15.56 15.64
C ASP A 244 12.41 -17.00 15.22
N MET A 245 12.39 -17.95 16.16
CA MET A 245 11.98 -19.34 15.92
C MET A 245 10.52 -19.45 15.47
N PHE A 246 9.61 -18.74 16.16
CA PHE A 246 8.19 -18.65 15.80
C PHE A 246 8.01 -18.10 14.39
N ASN A 247 8.63 -16.96 14.09
CA ASN A 247 8.46 -16.28 12.81
C ASN A 247 9.05 -17.08 11.64
N LYS A 248 10.19 -17.76 11.86
CA LYS A 248 10.74 -18.72 10.90
C LYS A 248 9.77 -19.86 10.63
N ALA A 249 9.25 -20.52 11.67
CA ALA A 249 8.30 -21.61 11.52
C ALA A 249 7.01 -21.15 10.81
N PHE A 250 6.48 -19.99 11.17
CA PHE A 250 5.28 -19.42 10.55
C PHE A 250 5.50 -19.14 9.05
N ALA A 251 6.60 -18.48 8.68
CA ALA A 251 6.91 -18.19 7.30
C ALA A 251 7.09 -19.48 6.46
N GLU A 252 7.79 -20.49 6.99
CA GLU A 252 7.98 -21.76 6.29
C GLU A 252 6.68 -22.55 6.11
N VAL A 253 5.78 -22.55 7.10
CA VAL A 253 4.43 -23.14 6.96
C VAL A 253 3.64 -22.43 5.87
N MET A 254 3.64 -21.09 5.86
CA MET A 254 2.96 -20.30 4.83
C MET A 254 3.55 -20.53 3.43
N ILE A 255 4.87 -20.73 3.31
CA ILE A 255 5.55 -21.05 2.04
C ILE A 255 5.15 -22.44 1.52
N GLN A 256 5.05 -23.43 2.42
CA GLN A 256 4.64 -24.80 2.07
C GLN A 256 3.22 -24.84 1.53
N GLY A 257 2.31 -24.08 2.14
CA GLY A 257 0.90 -24.07 1.77
C GLY A 257 0.12 -25.26 2.32
N ASP A 258 -1.12 -25.41 1.83
CA ASP A 258 -2.02 -26.50 2.21
C ASP A 258 -1.59 -27.85 1.62
N GLY A 259 -2.37 -28.91 1.86
CA GLY A 259 -2.10 -30.24 1.33
C GLY A 259 -2.05 -30.34 -0.20
N ASN A 260 -2.52 -29.31 -0.92
CA ASN A 260 -2.45 -29.18 -2.38
C ASN A 260 -1.38 -28.17 -2.84
N GLY A 261 -0.59 -27.62 -1.91
CA GLY A 261 0.39 -26.56 -2.17
C GLY A 261 -0.22 -25.18 -2.41
N SER A 262 -1.50 -24.96 -2.08
CA SER A 262 -2.18 -23.67 -2.19
C SER A 262 -1.81 -22.77 -1.03
N ILE A 263 -1.85 -21.45 -1.24
CA ILE A 263 -1.64 -20.47 -0.15
C ILE A 263 -2.77 -20.55 0.88
N PHE A 264 -2.44 -20.31 2.15
CA PHE A 264 -3.45 -20.06 3.19
C PHE A 264 -4.02 -18.64 3.07
N SER A 265 -5.34 -18.51 3.17
CA SER A 265 -5.99 -17.19 3.21
C SER A 265 -5.90 -16.54 4.60
N PHE A 266 -5.85 -17.36 5.66
CA PHE A 266 -5.85 -16.90 7.05
C PHE A 266 -4.75 -17.59 7.89
N PRO A 267 -4.38 -17.05 9.06
CA PRO A 267 -4.62 -15.67 9.43
C PRO A 267 -3.87 -14.73 8.47
N ILE A 268 -4.42 -13.56 8.19
CA ILE A 268 -3.72 -12.52 7.44
C ILE A 268 -2.60 -11.98 8.34
N PRO A 269 -1.32 -12.15 7.96
CA PRO A 269 -0.22 -11.67 8.78
C PRO A 269 0.13 -10.22 8.43
N THR A 270 0.39 -9.42 9.45
CA THR A 270 0.94 -8.07 9.32
C THR A 270 2.24 -7.96 10.13
N TYR A 271 3.34 -7.63 9.47
CA TYR A 271 4.62 -7.34 10.14
C TYR A 271 4.82 -5.84 10.35
N ASN A 272 5.27 -5.50 11.55
CA ASN A 272 5.59 -4.13 11.95
C ASN A 272 7.04 -3.81 11.54
N LEU A 273 7.23 -2.82 10.67
CA LEU A 273 8.57 -2.35 10.29
C LEU A 273 8.92 -1.07 11.06
N SER A 274 9.85 -1.16 12.01
CA SER A 274 10.36 -0.01 12.77
C SER A 274 11.61 0.61 12.14
N LYS A 275 12.03 1.78 12.64
CA LYS A 275 13.21 2.50 12.14
C LYS A 275 14.52 1.74 12.38
N GLU A 276 14.56 0.92 13.41
CA GLU A 276 15.70 0.11 13.84
C GLU A 276 15.75 -1.26 13.14
N PHE A 277 14.86 -1.52 12.18
CA PHE A 277 14.77 -2.81 11.49
C PHE A 277 16.06 -3.15 10.73
N ASP A 278 16.68 -4.28 11.06
CA ASP A 278 17.88 -4.79 10.40
C ASP A 278 17.53 -5.52 9.09
N TRP A 279 17.61 -4.78 7.98
CA TRP A 279 17.28 -5.29 6.64
C TRP A 279 18.18 -6.43 6.16
N GLU A 280 19.44 -6.49 6.61
CA GLU A 280 20.41 -7.48 6.14
C GLU A 280 20.46 -8.73 7.04
N SER A 281 19.67 -8.74 8.12
CA SER A 281 19.63 -9.85 9.07
C SER A 281 19.19 -11.15 8.42
N PRO A 282 19.98 -12.24 8.50
CA PRO A 282 19.60 -13.53 7.91
C PRO A 282 18.36 -14.14 8.59
N ARG A 283 18.03 -13.72 9.82
CA ARG A 283 16.85 -14.19 10.57
C ARG A 283 15.53 -13.89 9.85
N PHE A 284 15.47 -12.83 9.03
CA PHE A 284 14.27 -12.42 8.31
C PHE A 284 14.18 -13.02 6.90
N LYS A 285 15.18 -13.80 6.46
CA LYS A 285 15.17 -14.43 5.13
C LYS A 285 13.91 -15.24 4.84
N PRO A 286 13.37 -16.10 5.74
CA PRO A 286 12.15 -16.85 5.48
C PRO A 286 10.93 -15.94 5.23
N MET A 287 10.81 -14.83 5.97
CA MET A 287 9.77 -13.82 5.73
C MET A 287 9.89 -13.24 4.33
N TRP A 288 11.10 -12.86 3.91
CA TRP A 288 11.32 -12.29 2.58
C TRP A 288 11.10 -13.30 1.44
N GLU A 289 11.42 -14.58 1.66
CA GLU A 289 11.10 -15.66 0.71
C GLU A 289 9.59 -15.85 0.57
N MET A 290 8.86 -15.83 1.70
CA MET A 290 7.40 -15.85 1.74
C MET A 290 6.81 -14.65 0.98
N THR A 291 7.36 -13.46 1.19
CA THR A 291 6.95 -12.23 0.49
C THR A 291 7.24 -12.29 -1.00
N ALA A 292 8.42 -12.78 -1.42
CA ALA A 292 8.77 -12.90 -2.83
C ALA A 292 7.86 -13.90 -3.58
N LYS A 293 7.51 -15.02 -2.93
CA LYS A 293 6.70 -16.09 -3.54
C LYS A 293 5.21 -15.74 -3.61
N TYR A 294 4.67 -15.23 -2.51
CA TYR A 294 3.23 -15.08 -2.33
C TYR A 294 2.78 -13.64 -2.07
N GLY A 295 3.68 -12.70 -1.81
CA GLY A 295 3.30 -11.33 -1.45
C GLY A 295 2.66 -11.18 -0.06
N VAL A 296 2.65 -12.25 0.74
CA VAL A 296 2.34 -12.16 2.17
C VAL A 296 3.66 -11.91 2.92
N PRO A 297 3.67 -11.02 3.92
CA PRO A 297 2.54 -10.46 4.67
C PRO A 297 2.14 -9.05 4.21
N TYR A 298 1.27 -8.40 4.99
CA TYR A 298 1.18 -6.95 5.05
C TYR A 298 2.38 -6.37 5.79
N PHE A 299 2.80 -5.17 5.39
CA PHE A 299 3.81 -4.39 6.11
C PHE A 299 3.20 -3.11 6.64
N ALA A 300 3.28 -2.92 7.97
CA ALA A 300 2.95 -1.68 8.64
C ALA A 300 4.20 -0.79 8.71
N ASN A 301 4.13 0.40 8.13
CA ASN A 301 5.27 1.31 7.95
C ASN A 301 5.44 2.25 9.15
N PHE A 302 6.11 1.82 10.23
CA PHE A 302 6.48 2.72 11.34
C PHE A 302 7.79 3.49 11.09
N ILE A 303 8.38 3.33 9.91
CA ILE A 303 9.62 4.01 9.53
C ILE A 303 9.35 5.47 9.19
N ASN A 304 8.38 5.70 8.29
CA ASN A 304 8.14 7.02 7.71
C ASN A 304 6.67 7.48 7.76
N SER A 305 5.73 6.67 8.25
CA SER A 305 4.32 7.10 8.34
C SER A 305 3.98 7.74 9.70
N ASP A 306 2.75 8.25 9.82
CA ASP A 306 2.20 8.79 11.06
C ASP A 306 1.77 7.68 12.07
N LEU A 307 2.04 6.41 11.77
CA LEU A 307 1.81 5.31 12.72
C LEU A 307 2.76 5.41 13.92
N ASN A 308 2.20 5.33 15.12
CA ASN A 308 2.96 5.34 16.36
C ASN A 308 2.85 3.98 17.08
N PRO A 309 3.97 3.29 17.39
CA PRO A 309 3.95 2.04 18.16
C PRO A 309 3.26 2.15 19.53
N ALA A 310 3.30 3.33 20.16
CA ALA A 310 2.64 3.56 21.44
C ALA A 310 1.09 3.56 21.35
N ASP A 311 0.53 3.88 20.18
CA ASP A 311 -0.92 3.94 19.95
C ASP A 311 -1.54 2.54 19.85
N PHE A 312 -0.74 1.52 19.49
CA PHE A 312 -1.18 0.11 19.49
C PHE A 312 -1.59 -0.38 20.88
N ARG A 313 -1.06 0.21 21.94
CA ARG A 313 -1.18 -0.25 23.34
C ARG A 313 -1.98 0.67 24.24
N SER A 314 -1.96 1.98 23.97
CA SER A 314 -2.66 2.98 24.78
C SER A 314 -4.15 2.66 24.91
N MET A 315 -4.72 2.08 23.86
CA MET A 315 -6.12 1.64 23.73
C MET A 315 -6.55 0.52 24.70
N CYS A 316 -5.63 -0.35 25.13
CA CYS A 316 -5.95 -1.56 25.90
C CYS A 316 -6.14 -1.25 27.40
N CYS A 317 -5.23 -0.49 28.00
CA CYS A 317 -5.11 -0.44 29.46
C CYS A 317 -5.35 0.93 30.10
N ARG A 318 -5.06 2.06 29.45
CA ARG A 318 -4.90 3.34 30.19
C ARG A 318 -5.38 4.62 29.50
N LEU A 319 -5.64 4.65 28.20
CA LEU A 319 -5.98 5.90 27.52
C LEU A 319 -7.49 6.16 27.47
N ARG A 320 -7.90 7.36 27.86
CA ARG A 320 -9.12 7.98 27.33
C ARG A 320 -8.71 8.68 26.04
N LEU A 321 -9.23 8.23 24.91
CA LEU A 321 -9.02 8.90 23.63
C LEU A 321 -9.69 10.27 23.67
N ASP A 322 -8.93 11.30 23.33
CA ASP A 322 -9.43 12.68 23.29
C ASP A 322 -10.37 12.87 22.09
N THR A 323 -11.66 13.00 22.35
CA THR A 323 -12.67 13.21 21.30
C THR A 323 -12.50 14.54 20.53
N ARG A 324 -11.60 15.43 20.95
CA ARG A 324 -11.25 16.64 20.20
C ARG A 324 -10.38 16.35 18.98
N LYS A 325 -9.83 15.14 18.84
CA LYS A 325 -9.01 14.73 17.70
C LYS A 325 -9.60 13.48 17.05
N LEU A 326 -9.46 13.36 15.74
CA LEU A 326 -9.66 12.08 15.07
C LEU A 326 -8.43 11.21 15.33
N HIS A 327 -8.64 10.09 16.00
CA HIS A 327 -7.59 9.12 16.27
C HIS A 327 -7.45 8.16 15.09
N THR A 328 -6.21 7.79 14.79
CA THR A 328 -5.92 6.76 13.79
C THR A 328 -6.12 5.38 14.40
N ARG A 329 -7.04 4.60 13.86
CA ARG A 329 -7.17 3.17 14.14
C ARG A 329 -5.98 2.46 13.50
N ALA A 330 -5.06 1.96 14.33
CA ALA A 330 -3.93 1.18 13.85
C ALA A 330 -4.38 -0.25 13.49
N GLY A 331 -3.58 -0.96 12.68
CA GLY A 331 -3.93 -2.26 12.13
C GLY A 331 -4.37 -2.32 10.67
N GLY A 332 -4.47 -1.17 10.01
CA GLY A 332 -4.94 -1.07 8.63
C GLY A 332 -6.42 -1.47 8.52
N ILE A 333 -6.77 -2.11 7.41
CA ILE A 333 -8.16 -2.47 7.10
C ILE A 333 -8.63 -3.69 7.90
N PHE A 334 -7.74 -4.68 8.14
CA PHE A 334 -8.12 -5.97 8.71
C PHE A 334 -7.53 -6.27 10.10
N GLY A 335 -6.64 -5.43 10.64
CA GLY A 335 -5.81 -5.77 11.81
C GLY A 335 -6.03 -4.92 13.06
N ALA A 336 -7.27 -4.64 13.45
CA ALA A 336 -7.61 -3.78 14.59
C ALA A 336 -6.76 -4.04 15.86
N THR A 337 -6.37 -2.96 16.56
CA THR A 337 -5.59 -3.05 17.82
C THR A 337 -6.42 -3.62 18.98
N PRO A 338 -5.79 -4.14 20.05
CA PRO A 338 -6.52 -4.89 21.05
C PRO A 338 -7.56 -4.05 21.81
N LEU A 339 -8.74 -4.64 22.00
CA LEU A 339 -9.92 -4.03 22.64
C LEU A 339 -10.44 -2.78 21.92
N THR A 340 -10.24 -2.74 20.60
CA THR A 340 -10.79 -1.73 19.68
C THR A 340 -11.33 -2.40 18.44
N GLY A 341 -11.96 -1.64 17.55
CA GLY A 341 -12.46 -2.14 16.28
C GLY A 341 -13.45 -1.16 15.69
N SER A 342 -14.37 -1.67 14.89
CA SER A 342 -15.49 -0.87 14.39
C SER A 342 -16.80 -1.54 14.77
N LEU A 343 -17.72 -0.75 15.29
CA LEU A 343 -19.06 -1.20 15.62
C LEU A 343 -19.92 -1.32 14.35
N GLY A 344 -19.69 -0.45 13.38
CA GLY A 344 -20.38 -0.47 12.10
C GLY A 344 -19.69 0.42 11.07
N VAL A 345 -19.85 0.06 9.79
CA VAL A 345 -19.28 0.77 8.66
C VAL A 345 -20.41 1.22 7.73
N VAL A 346 -20.37 2.50 7.33
CA VAL A 346 -21.23 3.04 6.28
C VAL A 346 -20.35 3.70 5.22
N THR A 347 -20.47 3.25 3.97
CA THR A 347 -19.65 3.77 2.85
C THR A 347 -20.45 4.72 1.98
N LEU A 348 -19.96 5.95 1.82
CA LEU A 348 -20.56 6.96 0.96
C LEU A 348 -20.31 6.64 -0.52
N ASN A 349 -21.37 6.61 -1.32
CA ASN A 349 -21.30 6.38 -2.77
C ASN A 349 -21.02 7.70 -3.51
N LEU A 350 -19.75 8.10 -3.57
CA LEU A 350 -19.37 9.42 -4.11
C LEU A 350 -19.83 9.66 -5.56
N PRO A 351 -19.81 8.67 -6.47
CA PRO A 351 -20.37 8.83 -7.83
C PRO A 351 -21.85 9.21 -7.83
N ASN A 352 -22.69 8.52 -7.05
CA ASN A 352 -24.11 8.84 -6.92
C ASN A 352 -24.31 10.26 -6.38
N LEU A 353 -23.55 10.65 -5.34
CA LEU A 353 -23.63 11.99 -4.77
C LEU A 353 -23.20 13.07 -5.78
N ALA A 354 -22.19 12.79 -6.61
CA ALA A 354 -21.73 13.66 -7.69
C ALA A 354 -22.81 13.84 -8.78
N LEU A 355 -23.46 12.75 -9.20
CA LEU A 355 -24.57 12.78 -10.17
C LEU A 355 -25.75 13.65 -9.69
N ARG A 356 -26.07 13.57 -8.40
CA ARG A 356 -27.14 14.38 -7.77
C ARG A 356 -26.78 15.85 -7.67
N ALA A 357 -25.51 16.15 -7.34
CA ALA A 357 -25.05 17.50 -7.07
C ALA A 357 -24.86 18.37 -8.33
N LYS A 358 -24.36 17.78 -9.43
CA LYS A 358 -24.05 18.44 -10.71
C LYS A 358 -23.04 19.61 -10.67
N SER A 359 -22.55 19.99 -9.48
CA SER A 359 -21.55 21.04 -9.28
C SER A 359 -20.77 20.78 -7.99
N VAL A 360 -19.54 21.29 -7.93
CA VAL A 360 -18.66 21.11 -6.77
C VAL A 360 -19.24 21.70 -5.48
N PRO A 361 -19.78 22.94 -5.43
CA PRO A 361 -20.35 23.47 -4.20
C PRO A 361 -21.52 22.63 -3.68
N LYS A 362 -22.42 22.22 -4.58
CA LYS A 362 -23.56 21.38 -4.21
C LYS A 362 -23.14 19.98 -3.76
N PHE A 363 -22.01 19.48 -4.26
CA PHE A 363 -21.48 18.17 -3.90
C PHE A 363 -21.15 18.10 -2.40
N PHE A 364 -20.47 19.12 -1.86
CA PHE A 364 -20.18 19.20 -0.43
C PHE A 364 -21.45 19.27 0.44
N GLU A 365 -22.50 19.97 -0.02
CA GLU A 365 -23.79 19.99 0.69
C GLU A 365 -24.45 18.60 0.73
N VAL A 366 -24.46 17.89 -0.40
CA VAL A 366 -25.03 16.54 -0.51
C VAL A 366 -24.21 15.53 0.30
N VAL A 367 -22.88 15.63 0.29
CA VAL A 367 -22.00 14.81 1.13
C VAL A 367 -22.31 15.03 2.61
N LYS A 368 -22.45 16.28 3.05
CA LYS A 368 -22.79 16.62 4.43
C LYS A 368 -24.14 16.06 4.85
N GLU A 369 -25.18 16.23 4.02
CA GLU A 369 -26.50 15.65 4.25
C GLU A 369 -26.42 14.13 4.42
N THR A 370 -25.64 13.48 3.55
CA THR A 370 -25.47 12.02 3.53
C THR A 370 -24.72 11.53 4.77
N ILE A 371 -23.67 12.23 5.21
CA ILE A 371 -22.95 11.93 6.46
C ILE A 371 -23.89 12.03 7.67
N ALA A 372 -24.78 13.03 7.72
CA ALA A 372 -25.71 13.18 8.83
C ALA A 372 -26.66 11.98 8.97
N VAL A 373 -27.15 11.42 7.85
CA VAL A 373 -27.99 10.21 7.85
C VAL A 373 -27.17 8.95 8.13
N ALA A 374 -25.92 8.88 7.63
CA ALA A 374 -25.01 7.78 7.96
C ALA A 374 -24.72 7.72 9.47
N LYS A 375 -24.46 8.87 10.11
CA LYS A 375 -24.34 9.02 11.57
C LYS A 375 -25.57 8.46 12.28
N GLU A 376 -26.77 8.84 11.86
CA GLU A 376 -28.02 8.34 12.48
C GLU A 376 -28.08 6.81 12.46
N SER A 377 -27.71 6.18 11.35
CA SER A 377 -27.67 4.72 11.26
C SER A 377 -26.61 4.09 12.19
N LEU A 378 -25.43 4.69 12.30
CA LEU A 378 -24.33 4.19 13.14
C LEU A 378 -24.66 4.33 14.63
N GLU A 379 -25.21 5.47 15.05
CA GLU A 379 -25.67 5.70 16.42
C GLU A 379 -26.84 4.80 16.80
N THR A 380 -27.75 4.54 15.86
CA THR A 380 -28.84 3.57 16.05
C THR A 380 -28.29 2.17 16.28
N LYS A 381 -27.34 1.71 15.44
CA LYS A 381 -26.66 0.43 15.62
C LYS A 381 -25.96 0.37 16.97
N ARG A 382 -25.22 1.40 17.37
CA ARG A 382 -24.53 1.48 18.67
C ARG A 382 -25.49 1.28 19.83
N LYS A 383 -26.59 2.02 19.84
CA LYS A 383 -27.61 1.92 20.87
C LYS A 383 -28.20 0.51 20.95
N VAL A 384 -28.55 -0.09 19.81
CA VAL A 384 -29.14 -1.44 19.75
C VAL A 384 -28.16 -2.49 20.27
N ILE A 385 -26.91 -2.49 19.81
CA ILE A 385 -25.92 -3.50 20.20
C ILE A 385 -25.54 -3.35 21.69
N GLU A 386 -25.27 -2.14 22.17
CA GLU A 386 -24.95 -1.88 23.58
C GLU A 386 -26.09 -2.28 24.52
N SER A 387 -27.35 -2.07 24.13
CA SER A 387 -28.51 -2.43 24.95
C SER A 387 -28.78 -3.94 25.01
N ASN A 388 -28.18 -4.72 24.11
CA ASN A 388 -28.45 -6.15 23.97
C ASN A 388 -27.19 -7.01 24.21
N MET A 389 -26.29 -6.56 25.08
CA MET A 389 -25.02 -7.25 25.36
C MET A 389 -25.15 -8.69 25.90
N GLU A 390 -26.32 -9.07 26.41
CA GLU A 390 -26.61 -10.46 26.80
C GLU A 390 -26.61 -11.43 25.60
N LEU A 391 -26.77 -10.93 24.37
CA LEU A 391 -26.65 -11.74 23.14
C LEU A 391 -25.19 -12.06 22.78
N TYR A 392 -24.21 -11.36 23.36
CA TYR A 392 -22.78 -11.53 23.08
C TYR A 392 -22.01 -11.89 24.36
N PRO A 393 -22.33 -13.04 25.00
CA PRO A 393 -21.84 -13.37 26.33
C PRO A 393 -20.30 -13.48 26.40
N TYR A 394 -19.62 -13.95 25.34
CA TYR A 394 -18.16 -13.99 25.34
C TYR A 394 -17.56 -12.59 25.15
N THR A 395 -18.05 -11.83 24.18
CA THR A 395 -17.64 -10.44 23.93
C THR A 395 -17.81 -9.58 25.19
N ARG A 396 -18.94 -9.73 25.89
CA ARG A 396 -19.21 -9.06 27.17
C ARG A 396 -18.15 -9.36 28.22
N PHE A 397 -17.70 -10.62 28.31
CA PHE A 397 -16.65 -11.03 29.24
C PHE A 397 -15.31 -10.37 28.91
N TYR A 398 -14.87 -10.45 27.65
CA TYR A 398 -13.57 -9.92 27.23
C TYR A 398 -13.54 -8.39 27.11
N LEU A 399 -14.69 -7.71 27.00
CA LEU A 399 -14.80 -6.24 27.07
C LEU A 399 -15.13 -5.71 28.48
N LYS A 400 -15.13 -6.56 29.51
CA LYS A 400 -15.48 -6.16 30.90
C LYS A 400 -14.58 -5.05 31.43
N SER A 401 -13.29 -5.06 31.12
CA SER A 401 -12.33 -4.04 31.55
C SER A 401 -12.67 -2.66 30.97
N VAL A 402 -13.10 -2.62 29.70
CA VAL A 402 -13.58 -1.42 29.02
C VAL A 402 -14.86 -0.91 29.70
N TYR A 403 -15.83 -1.79 29.94
CA TYR A 403 -17.08 -1.42 30.62
C TYR A 403 -16.84 -0.89 32.04
N GLN A 404 -15.94 -1.51 32.81
CA GLN A 404 -15.62 -1.04 34.16
C GLN A 404 -15.13 0.41 34.16
N ARG A 405 -14.30 0.77 33.18
CA ARG A 405 -13.68 2.10 33.01
C ARG A 405 -14.63 3.13 32.38
N ALA A 406 -15.32 2.76 31.31
CA ALA A 406 -16.06 3.68 30.45
C ALA A 406 -17.58 3.60 30.61
N LYS A 407 -18.09 2.59 31.34
CA LYS A 407 -19.53 2.28 31.50
C LYS A 407 -20.25 1.98 30.17
N SER A 408 -19.50 1.62 29.14
CA SER A 408 -19.96 1.09 27.86
C SER A 408 -18.97 0.06 27.37
N TYR A 409 -19.46 -1.05 26.81
CA TYR A 409 -18.61 -2.13 26.28
C TYR A 409 -17.90 -1.69 25.00
N TRP A 410 -18.59 -0.92 24.14
CA TRP A 410 -18.09 -0.50 22.83
C TRP A 410 -17.49 0.91 22.82
N ALA A 411 -17.10 1.44 23.99
CA ALA A 411 -16.56 2.79 24.13
C ALA A 411 -15.27 3.01 23.30
N ASN A 412 -14.50 1.95 23.09
CA ASN A 412 -13.26 1.96 22.32
C ASN A 412 -13.47 1.64 20.82
N HIS A 413 -14.68 1.30 20.39
CA HIS A 413 -14.97 0.90 19.01
C HIS A 413 -15.48 2.08 18.20
N PHE A 414 -14.92 2.25 17.01
CA PHE A 414 -15.23 3.34 16.10
C PHE A 414 -16.56 3.14 15.39
N SER A 415 -17.24 4.24 15.09
CA SER A 415 -18.27 4.34 14.05
C SER A 415 -17.57 4.77 12.75
N THR A 416 -17.58 3.91 11.72
CA THR A 416 -16.72 4.11 10.55
C THR A 416 -17.50 4.66 9.37
N ILE A 417 -17.00 5.76 8.81
CA ILE A 417 -17.43 6.27 7.50
C ILE A 417 -16.37 5.89 6.47
N GLY A 418 -16.80 5.14 5.46
CA GLY A 418 -15.99 4.78 4.31
C GLY A 418 -16.35 5.60 3.08
N VAL A 419 -15.51 5.55 2.05
CA VAL A 419 -15.78 6.16 0.74
C VAL A 419 -15.49 5.19 -0.39
N ILE A 420 -16.15 5.38 -1.52
CA ILE A 420 -15.91 4.64 -2.76
C ILE A 420 -16.14 5.53 -3.99
N GLY A 421 -15.41 5.26 -5.06
CA GLY A 421 -15.67 5.84 -6.39
C GLY A 421 -15.23 7.29 -6.53
N MET A 422 -14.18 7.74 -5.83
CA MET A 422 -13.71 9.11 -5.98
C MET A 422 -13.25 9.42 -7.41
N ASN A 423 -12.66 8.43 -8.11
CA ASN A 423 -12.29 8.58 -9.52
C ASN A 423 -13.49 8.94 -10.40
N GLU A 424 -14.59 8.20 -10.25
CA GLU A 424 -15.79 8.43 -11.03
C GLU A 424 -16.48 9.74 -10.60
N ALA A 425 -16.48 10.07 -9.31
CA ALA A 425 -16.98 11.37 -8.82
C ALA A 425 -16.19 12.56 -9.42
N CYS A 426 -14.86 12.47 -9.49
CA CYS A 426 -14.02 13.46 -10.18
C CYS A 426 -14.39 13.57 -11.66
N SER A 427 -14.58 12.42 -12.33
CA SER A 427 -14.94 12.39 -13.75
C SER A 427 -16.30 13.04 -14.01
N ILE A 428 -17.29 12.79 -13.14
CA ILE A 428 -18.63 13.37 -13.24
C ILE A 428 -18.62 14.90 -13.01
N LEU A 429 -17.87 15.38 -12.00
CA LEU A 429 -17.89 16.80 -11.62
C LEU A 429 -16.92 17.68 -12.41
N LEU A 430 -15.78 17.13 -12.80
CA LEU A 430 -14.63 17.87 -13.34
C LEU A 430 -14.23 17.41 -14.75
N GLY A 431 -14.89 16.39 -15.31
CA GLY A 431 -14.65 15.87 -16.65
C GLY A 431 -13.41 14.98 -16.80
N ARG A 432 -12.62 14.78 -15.73
CA ARG A 432 -11.45 13.88 -15.71
C ARG A 432 -11.37 13.13 -14.38
N GLY A 433 -10.74 11.95 -14.40
CA GLY A 433 -10.57 11.09 -13.24
C GLY A 433 -9.63 11.65 -12.16
N ILE A 434 -9.44 10.86 -11.10
CA ILE A 434 -8.66 11.25 -9.91
C ILE A 434 -7.19 11.54 -10.23
N TYR A 435 -6.62 10.87 -11.24
CA TYR A 435 -5.23 11.06 -11.67
C TYR A 435 -4.90 12.56 -11.95
N HIS A 436 -5.86 13.31 -12.50
CA HIS A 436 -5.70 14.75 -12.77
C HIS A 436 -6.29 15.66 -11.68
N ASN A 437 -7.05 15.10 -10.74
CA ASN A 437 -7.87 15.85 -9.78
C ASN A 437 -7.60 15.42 -8.33
N LYS A 438 -6.34 15.04 -8.04
CA LYS A 438 -5.90 14.60 -6.70
C LYS A 438 -6.23 15.62 -5.61
N ASP A 439 -6.02 16.91 -5.87
CA ASP A 439 -6.24 17.96 -4.87
C ASP A 439 -7.73 18.12 -4.51
N PHE A 440 -8.62 17.89 -5.48
CA PHE A 440 -10.06 17.84 -5.21
C PHE A 440 -10.41 16.64 -4.32
N ALA A 441 -9.87 15.44 -4.62
CA ALA A 441 -10.07 14.27 -3.78
C ALA A 441 -9.58 14.50 -2.34
N GLY A 442 -8.39 15.11 -2.17
CA GLY A 442 -7.87 15.49 -0.86
C GLY A 442 -8.77 16.48 -0.12
N SER A 443 -9.32 17.47 -0.83
CA SER A 443 -10.27 18.44 -0.26
C SER A 443 -11.56 17.77 0.23
N VAL A 444 -12.06 16.76 -0.50
CA VAL A 444 -13.23 15.99 -0.09
C VAL A 444 -12.93 15.13 1.14
N LEU A 445 -11.78 14.45 1.20
CA LEU A 445 -11.38 13.69 2.38
C LEU A 445 -11.24 14.60 3.62
N GLN A 446 -10.61 15.76 3.47
CA GLN A 446 -10.48 16.74 4.55
C GLN A 446 -11.84 17.23 5.03
N PHE A 447 -12.76 17.56 4.12
CA PHE A 447 -14.13 17.94 4.48
C PHE A 447 -14.85 16.85 5.26
N ILE A 448 -14.76 15.60 4.83
CA ILE A 448 -15.37 14.46 5.54
C ILE A 448 -14.77 14.35 6.95
N LYS A 449 -13.45 14.44 7.10
CA LYS A 449 -12.80 14.43 8.42
C LYS A 449 -13.30 15.56 9.32
N ASP A 450 -13.45 16.77 8.80
CA ASP A 450 -13.94 17.91 9.57
C ASP A 450 -15.36 17.65 10.09
N GLU A 451 -16.25 17.12 9.24
CA GLU A 451 -17.61 16.73 9.65
C GLU A 451 -17.59 15.60 10.70
N LEU A 452 -16.74 14.58 10.53
CA LEU A 452 -16.60 13.50 11.52
C LEU A 452 -16.08 14.00 12.87
N GLN A 453 -15.19 14.99 12.87
CA GLN A 453 -14.70 15.60 14.10
C GLN A 453 -15.83 16.34 14.83
N GLN A 454 -16.68 17.07 14.10
CA GLN A 454 -17.87 17.70 14.70
C GLN A 454 -18.84 16.67 15.28
N ILE A 455 -19.08 15.57 14.56
CA ILE A 455 -19.94 14.49 15.02
C ILE A 455 -19.39 13.82 16.28
N GLN A 456 -18.09 13.61 16.37
CA GLN A 456 -17.45 13.04 17.55
C GLN A 456 -17.51 14.00 18.76
N LEU A 457 -17.41 15.32 18.53
CA LEU A 457 -17.64 16.32 19.57
C LEU A 457 -19.10 16.33 20.05
N GLU A 458 -20.07 16.11 19.16
CA GLU A 458 -21.49 16.07 19.47
C GLU A 458 -21.88 14.78 20.22
N THR A 459 -21.54 13.62 19.65
CA THR A 459 -21.96 12.29 20.13
C THR A 459 -21.10 11.76 21.27
N LYS A 460 -19.86 12.26 21.41
CA LYS A 460 -18.81 11.73 22.30
C LYS A 460 -18.37 10.30 21.94
N HIS A 461 -18.75 9.79 20.77
CA HIS A 461 -18.31 8.49 20.25
C HIS A 461 -17.18 8.66 19.24
N LEU A 462 -16.33 7.64 19.12
CA LEU A 462 -15.20 7.66 18.20
C LEU A 462 -15.67 7.47 16.76
N TYR A 463 -15.19 8.33 15.86
CA TYR A 463 -15.41 8.21 14.41
C TYR A 463 -14.07 8.16 13.67
N ASN A 464 -14.05 7.44 12.55
CA ASN A 464 -12.89 7.37 11.66
C ASN A 464 -13.30 7.33 10.19
N LEU A 465 -12.34 7.65 9.32
CA LEU A 465 -12.47 7.64 7.86
C LEU A 465 -11.70 6.44 7.28
N GLU A 466 -12.35 5.57 6.53
CA GLU A 466 -11.76 4.33 6.00
C GLU A 466 -11.75 4.28 4.47
N ALA A 467 -10.66 3.75 3.91
CA ALA A 467 -10.58 3.37 2.51
C ALA A 467 -11.29 2.03 2.32
N THR A 468 -12.58 2.07 1.99
CA THR A 468 -13.40 0.85 1.89
C THR A 468 -12.82 -0.12 0.86
N PRO A 469 -12.52 -1.39 1.23
CA PRO A 469 -12.00 -2.42 0.30
C PRO A 469 -12.94 -2.76 -0.84
N ALA A 470 -14.24 -2.53 -0.62
CA ALA A 470 -15.29 -2.59 -1.61
C ALA A 470 -15.31 -3.88 -2.45
N GLU A 471 -15.25 -5.05 -1.80
CA GLU A 471 -15.32 -6.36 -2.46
C GLU A 471 -16.59 -6.48 -3.31
N SER A 472 -17.76 -6.45 -2.68
CA SER A 472 -19.04 -6.43 -3.39
C SER A 472 -19.55 -5.03 -3.69
N THR A 473 -19.24 -4.08 -2.79
CA THR A 473 -19.77 -2.73 -2.82
C THR A 473 -19.45 -2.00 -4.13
N CYS A 474 -18.27 -2.24 -4.73
CA CYS A 474 -17.89 -1.59 -5.98
C CYS A 474 -18.82 -1.93 -7.15
N TYR A 475 -19.25 -3.20 -7.24
CA TYR A 475 -20.11 -3.69 -8.30
C TYR A 475 -21.57 -3.41 -7.98
N LYS A 476 -21.99 -3.67 -6.74
CA LYS A 476 -23.37 -3.46 -6.27
C LYS A 476 -23.82 -2.03 -6.46
N LEU A 477 -23.01 -1.06 -6.02
CA LEU A 477 -23.37 0.35 -6.11
C LEU A 477 -23.41 0.84 -7.56
N ALA A 478 -22.42 0.46 -8.38
CA ALA A 478 -22.39 0.83 -9.79
C ALA A 478 -23.62 0.28 -10.53
N LYS A 479 -23.98 -1.00 -10.29
CA LYS A 479 -25.16 -1.63 -10.88
C LYS A 479 -26.46 -0.90 -10.53
N ILE A 480 -26.67 -0.56 -9.26
CA ILE A 480 -27.87 0.16 -8.82
C ILE A 480 -27.90 1.57 -9.41
N ASP A 481 -26.76 2.25 -9.51
CA ASP A 481 -26.70 3.59 -10.11
C ASP A 481 -26.97 3.57 -11.62
N HIS A 482 -26.65 2.50 -12.35
CA HIS A 482 -27.09 2.32 -13.74
C HIS A 482 -28.62 2.31 -13.85
N GLU A 483 -29.30 1.69 -12.89
CA GLU A 483 -30.77 1.63 -12.86
C GLU A 483 -31.37 3.00 -12.46
N LEU A 484 -30.76 3.69 -11.49
CA LEU A 484 -31.24 4.99 -11.00
C LEU A 484 -30.95 6.15 -11.97
N PHE A 485 -29.85 6.06 -12.73
CA PHE A 485 -29.39 7.11 -13.65
C PHE A 485 -29.10 6.54 -15.04
N PRO A 486 -30.11 6.05 -15.78
CA PRO A 486 -29.92 5.33 -17.05
C PRO A 486 -29.30 6.19 -18.17
N GLN A 487 -29.28 7.51 -18.01
CA GLN A 487 -28.66 8.44 -18.96
C GLN A 487 -27.17 8.71 -18.66
N ALA A 488 -26.68 8.32 -17.48
CA ALA A 488 -25.30 8.51 -17.08
C ALA A 488 -24.42 7.38 -17.62
N LYS A 489 -23.27 7.73 -18.20
CA LYS A 489 -22.27 6.75 -18.61
C LYS A 489 -21.42 6.33 -17.41
N LEU A 490 -21.84 5.25 -16.75
CA LEU A 490 -21.17 4.70 -15.57
C LEU A 490 -20.35 3.45 -15.90
N PRO A 491 -19.24 3.18 -15.19
CA PRO A 491 -18.49 1.94 -15.35
C PRO A 491 -19.26 0.73 -14.77
N GLU A 492 -18.78 -0.49 -15.03
CA GLU A 492 -19.37 -1.71 -14.45
C GLU A 492 -19.08 -1.87 -12.95
N PHE A 493 -18.00 -1.24 -12.47
CA PHE A 493 -17.63 -1.19 -11.07
C PHE A 493 -17.03 0.18 -10.72
N TYR A 494 -17.15 0.60 -9.46
CA TYR A 494 -16.50 1.81 -8.98
C TYR A 494 -15.09 1.56 -8.44
N THR A 495 -14.20 2.52 -8.67
CA THR A 495 -12.84 2.46 -8.16
C THR A 495 -12.84 2.47 -6.63
N ASN A 496 -12.04 1.60 -6.01
CA ASN A 496 -11.96 1.48 -4.55
C ASN A 496 -11.56 2.82 -3.91
N SER A 497 -12.39 3.35 -3.03
CA SER A 497 -12.08 4.54 -2.20
C SER A 497 -11.54 5.74 -3.01
N THR A 498 -10.30 6.14 -2.76
CA THR A 498 -9.52 7.16 -3.49
C THR A 498 -8.30 6.60 -4.20
N MET A 499 -8.30 5.28 -4.46
CA MET A 499 -7.25 4.64 -5.24
C MET A 499 -7.23 5.16 -6.68
N LEU A 500 -6.07 5.05 -7.33
CA LEU A 500 -6.00 5.18 -8.78
C LEU A 500 -6.82 4.06 -9.42
N PRO A 501 -7.49 4.31 -10.56
CA PRO A 501 -7.97 3.25 -11.44
C PRO A 501 -6.84 2.27 -11.75
N VAL A 502 -7.15 0.98 -11.74
CA VAL A 502 -6.16 -0.11 -11.86
C VAL A 502 -5.41 -0.13 -13.19
N ASP A 503 -5.88 0.63 -14.19
CA ASP A 503 -5.30 0.78 -15.52
C ASP A 503 -4.57 2.13 -15.73
N SER A 504 -4.40 2.94 -14.68
CA SER A 504 -3.86 4.31 -14.79
C SER A 504 -2.39 4.34 -15.22
N THR A 505 -1.52 3.60 -14.52
CA THR A 505 -0.07 3.58 -14.75
C THR A 505 0.50 2.21 -14.40
N ASP A 506 1.58 1.82 -15.08
CA ASP A 506 2.42 0.66 -14.77
C ASP A 506 3.69 1.06 -13.98
N ASP A 507 3.93 2.34 -13.73
CA ASP A 507 4.99 2.84 -12.86
C ASP A 507 4.54 2.84 -11.39
N LEU A 508 5.16 1.97 -10.60
CA LEU A 508 4.92 1.86 -9.16
C LEU A 508 5.19 3.17 -8.41
N PHE A 509 6.28 3.87 -8.72
CA PHE A 509 6.70 5.06 -8.00
C PHE A 509 5.87 6.28 -8.39
N GLU A 510 5.42 6.34 -9.65
CA GLU A 510 4.40 7.30 -10.06
C GLU A 510 3.10 7.09 -9.26
N ALA A 511 2.62 5.84 -9.19
CA ALA A 511 1.41 5.49 -8.43
C ALA A 511 1.56 5.83 -6.94
N LEU A 512 2.69 5.48 -6.31
CA LEU A 512 3.00 5.82 -4.92
C LEU A 512 3.03 7.33 -4.68
N THR A 513 3.68 8.08 -5.57
CA THR A 513 3.78 9.55 -5.48
C THR A 513 2.41 10.23 -5.60
N HIS A 514 1.55 9.70 -6.47
CA HIS A 514 0.17 10.16 -6.54
C HIS A 514 -0.60 9.80 -5.27
N GLN A 515 -0.48 8.56 -4.80
CA GLN A 515 -1.33 8.02 -3.74
C GLN A 515 -0.93 8.45 -2.33
N GLU A 516 0.33 8.80 -2.08
CA GLU A 516 0.85 9.12 -0.76
C GLU A 516 -0.03 10.12 0.01
N SER A 517 -0.29 11.30 -0.58
CA SER A 517 -1.05 12.36 0.10
C SER A 517 -2.53 12.02 0.32
N LEU A 518 -3.08 11.04 -0.39
CA LEU A 518 -4.46 10.59 -0.20
C LEU A 518 -4.54 9.48 0.86
N GLN A 519 -3.59 8.54 0.82
CA GLN A 519 -3.60 7.40 1.73
C GLN A 519 -3.29 7.82 3.18
N THR A 520 -2.52 8.88 3.39
CA THR A 520 -2.27 9.45 4.73
C THR A 520 -3.49 10.14 5.35
N GLU A 521 -4.54 10.42 4.59
CA GLU A 521 -5.75 11.07 5.10
C GLU A 521 -6.68 10.11 5.87
N TYR A 522 -6.52 8.80 5.65
CA TYR A 522 -7.38 7.81 6.27
C TYR A 522 -6.99 7.55 7.72
N THR A 523 -7.95 7.74 8.63
CA THR A 523 -7.79 7.48 10.07
C THR A 523 -8.32 6.12 10.50
N GLY A 524 -9.05 5.39 9.65
CA GLY A 524 -9.59 4.08 9.98
C GLY A 524 -8.76 2.91 9.46
N GLY A 525 -8.44 2.96 8.17
CA GLY A 525 -7.66 1.93 7.52
C GLY A 525 -7.45 2.26 6.05
N THR A 526 -6.22 2.02 5.59
CA THR A 526 -5.82 2.09 4.18
C THR A 526 -4.78 1.00 3.93
N VAL A 527 -4.62 0.60 2.68
CA VAL A 527 -3.49 -0.19 2.20
C VAL A 527 -3.19 0.15 0.75
N PHE A 528 -1.91 0.30 0.42
CA PHE A 528 -1.46 0.34 -0.96
C PHE A 528 -1.05 -1.07 -1.43
N HIS A 529 -1.65 -1.52 -2.52
CA HIS A 529 -1.33 -2.80 -3.15
C HIS A 529 -0.37 -2.57 -4.31
N ALA A 530 0.89 -2.99 -4.17
CA ALA A 530 1.81 -3.05 -5.29
C ALA A 530 1.51 -4.32 -6.10
N PHE A 531 0.64 -4.21 -7.10
CA PHE A 531 0.29 -5.31 -8.00
C PHE A 531 1.47 -5.70 -8.89
N LEU A 532 1.99 -6.91 -8.70
CA LEU A 532 3.11 -7.50 -9.44
C LEU A 532 2.59 -8.61 -10.36
N GLY A 533 3.29 -8.84 -11.48
CA GLY A 533 2.83 -9.78 -12.51
C GLY A 533 3.04 -11.21 -12.12
N GLU A 534 4.21 -11.51 -11.58
CA GLU A 534 4.56 -12.81 -11.05
C GLU A 534 5.40 -12.66 -9.78
N ARG A 535 5.75 -13.79 -9.17
CA ARG A 535 6.67 -13.82 -8.02
C ARG A 535 7.98 -13.11 -8.34
N LEU A 536 8.57 -12.51 -7.31
CA LEU A 536 9.91 -11.93 -7.42
C LEU A 536 10.98 -13.02 -7.52
N SER A 537 12.06 -12.71 -8.23
CA SER A 537 13.14 -13.65 -8.53
C SER A 537 13.96 -14.01 -7.29
N SER A 538 14.05 -13.11 -6.32
CA SER A 538 14.77 -13.34 -5.07
C SER A 538 14.07 -12.71 -3.86
N TRP A 539 14.39 -13.23 -2.68
CA TRP A 539 13.99 -12.63 -1.42
C TRP A 539 14.61 -11.23 -1.21
N THR A 540 15.80 -10.98 -1.77
CA THR A 540 16.45 -9.66 -1.72
C THR A 540 15.68 -8.61 -2.50
N GLN A 541 15.11 -8.94 -3.66
CA GLN A 541 14.25 -8.04 -4.42
C GLN A 541 13.00 -7.65 -3.61
N ALA A 542 12.35 -8.62 -2.96
CA ALA A 542 11.18 -8.35 -2.11
C ALA A 542 11.53 -7.40 -0.97
N ARG A 543 12.64 -7.68 -0.26
CA ARG A 543 13.18 -6.82 0.80
C ARG A 543 13.46 -5.41 0.29
N ASP A 544 14.23 -5.28 -0.78
CA ASP A 544 14.72 -3.99 -1.28
C ASP A 544 13.56 -3.14 -1.83
N LEU A 545 12.54 -3.78 -2.42
CA LEU A 545 11.33 -3.11 -2.84
C LEU A 545 10.54 -2.56 -1.65
N VAL A 546 10.26 -3.41 -0.64
CA VAL A 546 9.56 -2.96 0.58
C VAL A 546 10.34 -1.84 1.26
N ARG A 547 11.67 -1.99 1.43
CA ARG A 547 12.56 -0.94 1.96
C ARG A 547 12.42 0.36 1.17
N SER A 548 12.49 0.29 -0.15
CA SER A 548 12.40 1.48 -1.00
C SER A 548 11.06 2.19 -0.84
N ILE A 549 9.95 1.45 -0.73
CA ILE A 549 8.63 2.05 -0.52
C ILE A 549 8.54 2.67 0.88
N THR A 550 8.82 1.92 1.93
CA THR A 550 8.56 2.34 3.32
C THR A 550 9.49 3.45 3.80
N THR A 551 10.70 3.55 3.26
CA THR A 551 11.66 4.63 3.59
C THR A 551 11.41 5.93 2.82
N ARG A 552 10.76 5.88 1.64
CA ARG A 552 10.55 7.05 0.78
C ARG A 552 9.15 7.66 0.92
N TYR A 553 8.14 6.84 1.18
CA TYR A 553 6.75 7.26 1.23
C TYR A 553 6.18 7.07 2.63
N ARG A 554 5.22 7.93 3.00
CA ARG A 554 4.52 7.91 4.28
C ARG A 554 3.27 7.02 4.30
N ILE A 555 3.12 6.14 3.30
CA ILE A 555 1.97 5.24 3.20
C ILE A 555 1.96 4.28 4.40
N PRO A 556 0.86 4.19 5.17
CA PRO A 556 0.82 3.42 6.42
C PRO A 556 0.93 1.89 6.25
N TYR A 557 0.25 1.33 5.25
CA TYR A 557 0.26 -0.12 4.99
C TYR A 557 0.55 -0.40 3.52
N VAL A 558 1.48 -1.33 3.29
CA VAL A 558 1.90 -1.72 1.95
C VAL A 558 1.88 -3.24 1.83
N THR A 559 1.57 -3.71 0.63
CA THR A 559 1.60 -5.13 0.28
C THR A 559 2.22 -5.29 -1.09
N LEU A 560 2.97 -6.38 -1.27
CA LEU A 560 3.35 -6.85 -2.61
C LEU A 560 2.31 -7.88 -3.06
N THR A 561 1.87 -7.81 -4.31
CA THR A 561 0.78 -8.66 -4.80
C THR A 561 1.20 -9.33 -6.11
N PRO A 562 2.04 -10.39 -6.08
CA PRO A 562 2.29 -11.20 -7.26
C PRO A 562 1.05 -11.99 -7.66
N THR A 563 0.86 -12.17 -8.96
CA THR A 563 -0.11 -13.15 -9.48
C THR A 563 0.59 -14.49 -9.67
N PHE A 564 -0.09 -15.57 -9.30
CA PHE A 564 0.43 -16.93 -9.44
C PHE A 564 -0.72 -17.89 -9.68
N SER A 565 -0.42 -19.11 -10.09
CA SER A 565 -1.44 -20.12 -10.37
C SER A 565 -1.13 -21.42 -9.66
N ILE A 566 -2.15 -22.19 -9.30
CA ILE A 566 -2.02 -23.50 -8.67
C ILE A 566 -2.63 -24.57 -9.58
N CYS A 567 -1.81 -25.51 -10.02
CA CYS A 567 -2.25 -26.74 -10.65
C CYS A 567 -2.51 -27.80 -9.59
N ARG A 568 -3.62 -28.53 -9.69
CA ARG A 568 -3.96 -29.61 -8.76
C ARG A 568 -2.92 -30.74 -8.70
N THR A 569 -2.22 -30.96 -9.80
CA THR A 569 -1.23 -32.05 -9.93
C THR A 569 0.19 -31.56 -9.69
N HIS A 570 0.56 -30.41 -10.25
CA HIS A 570 1.93 -29.91 -10.28
C HIS A 570 2.20 -28.77 -9.27
N GLY A 571 1.18 -28.32 -8.55
CA GLY A 571 1.29 -27.28 -7.54
C GLY A 571 1.52 -25.89 -8.16
N TYR A 572 2.40 -25.12 -7.53
CA TYR A 572 2.63 -23.71 -7.83
C TYR A 572 3.20 -23.46 -9.23
N LEU A 573 2.61 -22.50 -9.94
CA LEU A 573 3.03 -21.97 -11.24
C LEU A 573 3.21 -20.45 -11.14
N ALA A 574 4.31 -19.94 -11.68
CA ALA A 574 4.58 -18.50 -11.70
C ALA A 574 3.66 -17.78 -12.71
N GLY A 575 3.11 -16.64 -12.27
CA GLY A 575 2.26 -15.79 -13.08
C GLY A 575 0.84 -16.33 -13.29
N GLU A 576 0.12 -15.63 -14.16
CA GLU A 576 -1.23 -15.96 -14.58
C GLU A 576 -1.21 -17.07 -15.63
N ARG A 577 -1.58 -18.29 -15.21
CA ARG A 577 -1.63 -19.50 -16.03
C ARG A 577 -2.98 -20.17 -15.81
N PHE A 578 -3.90 -20.02 -16.75
CA PHE A 578 -5.21 -20.69 -16.68
C PHE A 578 -5.15 -22.19 -16.97
N GLU A 579 -4.11 -22.63 -17.66
CA GLU A 579 -3.82 -24.03 -17.97
C GLU A 579 -2.39 -24.37 -17.53
N CYS A 580 -2.21 -25.56 -16.98
CA CYS A 580 -0.90 -26.00 -16.53
C CYS A 580 -0.03 -26.33 -17.75
N PRO A 581 1.18 -25.77 -17.88
CA PRO A 581 2.07 -26.06 -19.01
C PRO A 581 2.59 -27.51 -19.02
N GLN A 582 2.42 -28.25 -17.92
CA GLN A 582 2.92 -29.62 -17.78
C GLN A 582 1.85 -30.68 -18.08
N CYS A 583 0.59 -30.51 -17.64
CA CYS A 583 -0.50 -31.47 -17.91
C CYS A 583 -1.66 -30.93 -18.76
N GLY A 584 -1.72 -29.63 -19.06
CA GLY A 584 -2.86 -29.01 -19.75
C GLY A 584 -4.13 -28.85 -18.91
N GLU A 585 -4.16 -29.32 -17.65
CA GLU A 585 -5.30 -29.17 -16.76
C GLU A 585 -5.53 -27.71 -16.35
N LYS A 586 -6.79 -27.36 -16.10
CA LYS A 586 -7.16 -26.03 -15.61
C LYS A 586 -6.48 -25.74 -14.26
N SER A 587 -5.86 -24.58 -14.18
CA SER A 587 -5.16 -24.08 -13.00
C SER A 587 -5.97 -22.96 -12.34
N LEU A 588 -5.85 -22.85 -11.02
CA LEU A 588 -6.48 -21.78 -10.24
C LEU A 588 -5.53 -20.58 -10.20
N VAL A 589 -5.87 -19.50 -10.89
CA VAL A 589 -5.13 -18.23 -10.80
C VAL A 589 -5.49 -17.54 -9.49
N TYR A 590 -4.50 -17.22 -8.66
CA TYR A 590 -4.64 -16.49 -7.41
C TYR A 590 -4.13 -15.06 -7.55
N SER A 591 -4.88 -14.11 -6.98
CA SER A 591 -4.45 -12.73 -6.80
C SER A 591 -5.08 -12.13 -5.56
N ARG A 592 -4.46 -11.07 -5.02
CA ARG A 592 -5.04 -10.23 -3.97
C ARG A 592 -5.72 -9.06 -4.64
N ILE A 593 -7.05 -9.03 -4.66
CA ILE A 593 -7.79 -7.94 -5.31
C ILE A 593 -8.10 -6.82 -4.33
N VAL A 594 -8.73 -7.15 -3.19
CA VAL A 594 -9.14 -6.18 -2.17
C VAL A 594 -8.34 -6.23 -0.87
N GLY A 595 -7.59 -7.33 -0.67
CA GLY A 595 -6.71 -7.45 0.50
C GLY A 595 -6.35 -8.86 0.98
N TYR A 596 -7.04 -9.90 0.51
CA TYR A 596 -6.65 -11.29 0.77
C TYR A 596 -6.63 -12.10 -0.53
N PHE A 597 -5.94 -13.24 -0.50
CA PHE A 597 -5.80 -14.12 -1.66
C PHE A 597 -6.98 -15.07 -1.79
N ARG A 598 -7.57 -15.07 -2.99
CA ARG A 598 -8.55 -16.06 -3.47
C ARG A 598 -8.32 -16.33 -4.95
N PRO A 599 -8.78 -17.50 -5.45
CA PRO A 599 -8.84 -17.74 -6.89
C PRO A 599 -9.63 -16.63 -7.60
N VAL A 600 -9.13 -16.15 -8.75
CA VAL A 600 -9.79 -15.13 -9.58
C VAL A 600 -11.22 -15.57 -9.96
N SER A 601 -11.44 -16.88 -10.11
CA SER A 601 -12.74 -17.49 -10.38
C SER A 601 -13.79 -17.23 -9.30
N ASP A 602 -13.37 -17.02 -8.06
CA ASP A 602 -14.25 -16.96 -6.89
C ASP A 602 -14.74 -15.53 -6.60
N TRP A 603 -14.12 -14.53 -7.23
CA TRP A 603 -14.55 -13.14 -7.10
C TRP A 603 -15.83 -12.85 -7.90
N ASN A 604 -16.55 -11.81 -7.49
CA ASN A 604 -17.72 -11.32 -8.21
C ASN A 604 -17.34 -10.72 -9.58
N ALA A 605 -18.36 -10.47 -10.41
CA ALA A 605 -18.19 -9.97 -11.77
C ALA A 605 -17.37 -8.67 -11.83
N GLY A 606 -17.68 -7.68 -10.99
CA GLY A 606 -16.95 -6.40 -10.99
C GLY A 606 -15.48 -6.56 -10.63
N LYS A 607 -15.13 -7.43 -9.67
CA LYS A 607 -13.73 -7.71 -9.32
C LYS A 607 -12.98 -8.51 -10.38
N LYS A 608 -13.66 -9.38 -11.14
CA LYS A 608 -13.08 -10.03 -12.32
C LYS A 608 -12.73 -9.02 -13.41
N VAL A 609 -13.62 -8.04 -13.64
CA VAL A 609 -13.38 -6.96 -14.60
C VAL A 609 -12.24 -6.06 -14.12
N GLU A 610 -12.23 -5.67 -12.84
CA GLU A 610 -11.12 -4.93 -12.23
C GLU A 610 -9.78 -5.66 -12.43
N PHE A 611 -9.72 -6.96 -12.16
CA PHE A 611 -8.51 -7.75 -12.36
C PHE A 611 -8.08 -7.75 -13.83
N SER A 612 -9.02 -7.90 -14.78
CA SER A 612 -8.70 -7.92 -16.22
C SER A 612 -8.19 -6.58 -16.77
N MET A 613 -8.58 -5.46 -16.16
CA MET A 613 -8.13 -4.12 -16.55
C MET A 613 -6.77 -3.75 -15.93
N ARG A 614 -6.34 -4.48 -14.90
CA ARG A 614 -5.22 -4.12 -14.06
C ARG A 614 -3.91 -4.08 -14.83
N LYS A 615 -3.25 -2.91 -14.81
CA LYS A 615 -1.82 -2.82 -15.14
C LYS A 615 -1.01 -3.36 -13.98
N ILE A 616 -0.11 -4.27 -14.31
CA ILE A 616 0.90 -4.75 -13.39
C ILE A 616 1.98 -3.68 -13.28
N TYR A 617 2.41 -3.39 -12.05
CA TYR A 617 3.58 -2.55 -11.87
C TYR A 617 4.82 -3.31 -12.31
N THR A 618 5.47 -2.80 -13.35
CA THR A 618 6.81 -3.25 -13.69
C THR A 618 7.75 -2.59 -12.69
N ALA A 619 8.45 -3.40 -11.88
CA ALA A 619 9.67 -2.88 -11.24
C ALA A 619 10.53 -2.26 -12.34
N ILE A 620 11.35 -1.26 -12.04
CA ILE A 620 12.31 -0.65 -12.98
C ILE A 620 13.40 -1.67 -13.40
N GLU A 621 13.13 -2.97 -13.32
CA GLU A 621 13.73 -3.96 -14.20
C GLU A 621 13.02 -3.86 -15.55
N ASN A 622 13.57 -3.00 -16.42
CA ASN A 622 13.28 -2.81 -17.85
C ASN A 622 12.60 -1.49 -18.23
N GLU A 623 13.08 -0.33 -17.75
CA GLU A 623 13.03 0.83 -18.65
C GLU A 623 13.99 0.47 -19.81
N PRO A 624 13.51 0.22 -21.04
CA PRO A 624 14.41 -0.03 -22.15
C PRO A 624 15.36 1.15 -22.28
N ILE A 625 16.66 0.89 -22.20
CA ILE A 625 17.68 1.92 -22.38
C ILE A 625 17.79 2.18 -23.89
N ASP A 626 16.91 3.03 -24.41
CA ASP A 626 17.06 3.62 -25.75
C ASP A 626 18.13 4.71 -25.72
N PHE A 627 19.39 4.28 -25.60
CA PHE A 627 20.54 5.15 -25.49
C PHE A 627 21.50 4.90 -26.64
N GLN A 628 21.57 5.84 -27.58
CA GLN A 628 22.31 5.65 -28.83
C GLN A 628 23.81 5.88 -28.61
N ILE A 629 24.57 4.79 -28.62
CA ILE A 629 26.02 4.79 -28.39
C ILE A 629 26.76 4.87 -29.73
N GLY A 630 27.67 5.82 -29.83
CA GLY A 630 28.51 6.04 -31.00
C GLY A 630 29.95 5.58 -30.87
N GLY A 631 30.34 5.14 -29.68
CA GLY A 631 31.62 4.48 -29.45
C GLY A 631 31.87 4.29 -27.96
N PHE A 632 32.79 3.40 -27.63
CA PHE A 632 33.19 3.13 -26.25
C PHE A 632 34.70 2.92 -26.13
N THR A 633 35.36 3.78 -25.37
CA THR A 633 36.78 3.66 -25.03
C THR A 633 36.91 3.10 -23.62
N LYS A 634 37.49 1.90 -23.53
CA LYS A 634 37.64 1.17 -22.27
C LYS A 634 38.44 1.92 -21.20
N THR A 635 39.43 2.73 -21.60
CA THR A 635 40.38 3.37 -20.68
C THR A 635 40.86 4.72 -21.19
N THR A 636 40.81 5.73 -20.32
CA THR A 636 41.43 7.05 -20.45
C THR A 636 42.07 7.46 -19.12
N TYR A 637 43.09 8.32 -19.18
CA TYR A 637 43.81 8.85 -18.03
C TYR A 637 43.58 10.35 -17.79
N THR A 638 42.86 11.03 -18.67
CA THR A 638 42.82 12.50 -18.70
C THR A 638 41.41 13.10 -18.64
N ASP A 639 40.37 12.35 -19.00
CA ASP A 639 39.06 12.94 -19.28
C ASP A 639 38.11 13.08 -18.08
N PHE A 640 38.50 12.56 -16.91
CA PHE A 640 37.71 12.68 -15.67
C PHE A 640 38.53 13.39 -14.57
N PRO A 641 38.35 14.71 -14.38
CA PRO A 641 39.04 15.45 -13.34
C PRO A 641 38.86 14.85 -11.94
N GLY A 642 39.98 14.60 -11.25
CA GLY A 642 39.98 13.98 -9.92
C GLY A 642 39.85 12.45 -9.92
N LYS A 643 39.86 11.80 -11.09
CA LYS A 643 39.92 10.34 -11.25
C LYS A 643 41.12 9.98 -12.15
N PRO A 644 42.04 9.10 -11.70
CA PRO A 644 43.25 8.79 -12.47
C PRO A 644 42.96 7.94 -13.72
N VAL A 645 41.85 7.19 -13.72
CA VAL A 645 41.44 6.31 -14.82
C VAL A 645 39.92 6.36 -14.97
N ALA A 646 39.41 6.39 -16.20
CA ALA A 646 37.99 6.26 -16.52
C ALA A 646 37.76 5.50 -17.83
N SER A 647 36.52 5.11 -18.12
CA SER A 647 36.08 4.73 -19.46
C SER A 647 35.29 5.88 -20.09
N ILE A 648 35.22 5.93 -21.42
CA ILE A 648 34.47 6.96 -22.15
C ILE A 648 33.39 6.30 -23.00
N LEU A 649 32.16 6.78 -22.87
CA LEU A 649 31.04 6.46 -23.75
C LEU A 649 30.70 7.70 -24.58
N PHE A 650 30.70 7.53 -25.91
CA PHE A 650 30.33 8.57 -26.85
C PHE A 650 28.86 8.42 -27.25
N THR A 651 28.06 9.47 -27.13
CA THR A 651 26.65 9.50 -27.58
C THR A 651 26.55 9.95 -29.04
N LYS A 652 25.50 9.49 -29.74
CA LYS A 652 25.20 9.93 -31.10
C LYS A 652 24.29 11.15 -31.15
N GLY A 653 24.39 11.89 -32.25
CA GLY A 653 23.49 13.02 -32.54
C GLY A 653 23.76 14.24 -31.66
N CYS A 654 23.73 15.42 -32.27
CA CYS A 654 23.81 16.69 -31.56
C CYS A 654 22.72 17.61 -32.10
N ASN A 655 22.08 18.37 -31.21
CA ASN A 655 21.09 19.35 -31.63
C ASN A 655 21.73 20.61 -32.21
N LEU A 656 23.02 20.87 -31.96
CA LEU A 656 23.83 21.88 -32.63
C LEU A 656 24.51 21.31 -33.89
N LYS A 657 24.99 22.19 -34.77
CA LYS A 657 25.67 21.82 -36.03
C LYS A 657 26.92 22.68 -36.24
N CYS A 658 27.81 22.70 -35.24
CA CYS A 658 29.04 23.46 -35.32
C CYS A 658 29.88 22.95 -36.51
N GLY A 659 30.12 23.80 -37.52
CA GLY A 659 30.85 23.38 -38.73
C GLY A 659 32.27 22.89 -38.43
N TRP A 660 32.87 23.40 -37.35
CA TRP A 660 34.21 23.06 -36.86
C TRP A 660 34.27 21.82 -35.97
N CYS A 661 33.15 21.16 -35.66
CA CYS A 661 33.14 19.96 -34.81
C CYS A 661 33.89 18.81 -35.48
N HIS A 662 34.90 18.24 -34.79
CA HIS A 662 35.72 17.11 -35.27
C HIS A 662 35.02 15.74 -35.13
N ASN A 663 33.85 15.70 -34.50
CA ASN A 663 33.08 14.48 -34.25
C ASN A 663 32.00 14.27 -35.31
N SER A 664 32.31 14.50 -36.60
CA SER A 664 31.34 14.29 -37.70
C SER A 664 30.69 12.92 -37.66
N ASP A 665 31.45 11.91 -37.26
CA ASP A 665 31.07 10.51 -37.35
C ASP A 665 30.01 10.15 -36.28
N LEU A 666 30.09 10.81 -35.12
CA LEU A 666 29.07 10.71 -34.07
C LEU A 666 27.76 11.43 -34.44
N VAL A 667 27.82 12.41 -35.35
CA VAL A 667 26.67 13.23 -35.75
C VAL A 667 25.98 12.70 -37.01
N ASN A 668 26.72 12.09 -37.94
CA ASN A 668 26.25 11.75 -39.28
C ASN A 668 26.19 10.24 -39.61
N GLU A 669 26.79 9.34 -38.82
CA GLU A 669 26.84 7.89 -39.14
C GLU A 669 25.85 7.01 -38.35
N LYS A 670 25.49 5.86 -38.93
CA LYS A 670 24.56 4.86 -38.34
C LYS A 670 25.07 4.31 -37.00
N PRO A 671 24.21 4.06 -36.00
CA PRO A 671 24.62 3.56 -34.67
C PRO A 671 25.52 2.33 -34.72
N GLU A 672 26.51 2.26 -33.82
CA GLU A 672 27.13 0.97 -33.49
C GLU A 672 26.14 0.22 -32.59
N ASP A 673 25.97 -1.09 -32.81
CA ASP A 673 25.08 -1.93 -32.00
C ASP A 673 25.79 -2.33 -30.69
N LEU A 674 26.01 -1.33 -29.83
CA LEU A 674 26.62 -1.51 -28.51
C LEU A 674 25.53 -1.57 -27.45
N ASP A 675 25.51 -2.67 -26.71
CA ASP A 675 24.58 -2.87 -25.59
C ASP A 675 24.95 -1.96 -24.39
N PRO A 676 24.06 -1.02 -23.99
CA PRO A 676 24.27 -0.17 -22.83
C PRO A 676 24.48 -0.95 -21.53
N HIS A 677 23.84 -2.12 -21.37
CA HIS A 677 24.00 -2.96 -20.18
C HIS A 677 25.39 -3.57 -20.12
N ALA A 678 25.88 -4.14 -21.23
CA ALA A 678 27.24 -4.67 -21.32
C ALA A 678 28.31 -3.63 -20.96
N ILE A 679 28.13 -2.37 -21.35
CA ILE A 679 29.06 -1.28 -20.99
C ILE A 679 29.01 -0.99 -19.50
N LEU A 680 27.82 -0.88 -18.90
CA LEU A 680 27.68 -0.64 -17.47
C LEU A 680 28.28 -1.79 -16.64
N ASP A 681 28.03 -3.03 -17.04
CA ASP A 681 28.57 -4.21 -16.37
C ASP A 681 30.10 -4.28 -16.51
N TYR A 682 30.64 -3.93 -17.69
CA TYR A 682 32.09 -3.80 -17.88
C TYR A 682 32.68 -2.75 -16.93
N VAL A 683 32.16 -1.52 -16.90
CA VAL A 683 32.71 -0.45 -16.06
C VAL A 683 32.56 -0.78 -14.57
N ALA A 684 31.47 -1.44 -14.17
CA ALA A 684 31.29 -1.90 -12.79
C ALA A 684 32.33 -2.97 -12.39
N SER A 685 32.78 -3.78 -13.36
CA SER A 685 33.81 -4.80 -13.16
C SER A 685 35.23 -4.27 -13.07
N THR A 686 35.50 -3.04 -13.52
CA THR A 686 36.84 -2.44 -13.42
C THR A 686 37.12 -1.90 -12.02
N GLU A 687 38.39 -1.78 -11.64
CA GLU A 687 38.76 -1.17 -10.35
C GLU A 687 38.40 0.32 -10.29
N HIS A 688 38.42 1.03 -11.42
CA HIS A 688 38.23 2.48 -11.45
C HIS A 688 36.77 2.92 -11.35
N ARG A 689 35.80 2.10 -11.79
CA ARG A 689 34.34 2.37 -11.74
C ARG A 689 33.97 3.83 -12.05
N SER A 690 34.56 4.37 -13.11
CA SER A 690 34.46 5.78 -13.49
C SER A 690 34.13 5.87 -14.97
N LEU A 691 33.04 6.54 -15.32
CA LEU A 691 32.51 6.66 -16.68
C LEU A 691 32.35 8.13 -17.08
N VAL A 692 32.88 8.49 -18.24
CA VAL A 692 32.66 9.77 -18.90
C VAL A 692 31.63 9.56 -20.01
N ILE A 693 30.53 10.32 -19.99
CA ILE A 693 29.51 10.32 -21.04
C ILE A 693 29.66 11.64 -21.81
N CYS A 694 30.16 11.56 -23.04
CA CYS A 694 30.43 12.73 -23.91
C CYS A 694 30.13 12.40 -25.39
N GLY A 695 30.62 13.17 -26.35
CA GLY A 695 30.43 12.90 -27.79
C GLY A 695 29.46 13.88 -28.44
N GLY A 696 28.32 13.39 -28.94
CA GLY A 696 27.20 14.21 -29.42
C GLY A 696 26.62 15.09 -28.30
N GLU A 697 25.31 15.18 -28.19
CA GLU A 697 24.67 15.81 -27.03
C GLU A 697 23.96 14.77 -26.18
N PRO A 698 24.54 14.30 -25.06
CA PRO A 698 23.89 13.30 -24.21
C PRO A 698 22.49 13.71 -23.76
N THR A 699 22.23 15.00 -23.49
CA THR A 699 20.94 15.44 -22.93
C THR A 699 19.76 15.43 -23.92
N ILE A 700 19.98 15.13 -25.21
CA ILE A 700 18.88 14.88 -26.15
C ILE A 700 18.44 13.41 -26.18
N GLN A 701 19.21 12.51 -25.56
CA GLN A 701 18.95 11.07 -25.59
C GLN A 701 17.83 10.72 -24.61
N SER A 702 16.78 10.05 -25.09
CA SER A 702 15.67 9.53 -24.29
C SER A 702 16.16 8.58 -23.20
N GLY A 703 17.13 7.71 -23.51
CA GLY A 703 17.69 6.73 -22.59
C GLY A 703 18.68 7.26 -21.55
N LEU A 704 19.02 8.55 -21.54
CA LEU A 704 20.05 9.09 -20.63
C LEU A 704 19.69 8.88 -19.15
N MET A 705 18.47 9.24 -18.76
CA MET A 705 18.02 9.14 -17.37
C MET A 705 18.02 7.69 -16.87
N PRO A 706 17.39 6.73 -17.58
CA PRO A 706 17.49 5.31 -17.24
C PRO A 706 18.94 4.83 -17.13
N PHE A 707 19.79 5.16 -18.10
CA PHE A 707 21.19 4.74 -18.12
C PHE A 707 21.97 5.25 -16.89
N LEU A 708 21.80 6.52 -16.53
CA LEU A 708 22.46 7.11 -15.37
C LEU A 708 22.01 6.48 -14.05
N ARG A 709 20.71 6.19 -13.88
CA ARG A 709 20.20 5.47 -12.70
C ARG A 709 20.85 4.11 -12.57
N ARG A 710 20.95 3.35 -13.67
CA ARG A 710 21.61 2.04 -13.71
C ARG A 710 23.11 2.10 -13.42
N ALA A 711 23.78 3.17 -13.86
CA ALA A 711 25.18 3.41 -13.52
C ALA A 711 25.36 3.62 -12.02
N LYS A 712 24.49 4.43 -11.39
CA LYS A 712 24.52 4.68 -9.95
C LYS A 712 24.21 3.45 -9.11
N GLU A 713 23.24 2.61 -9.52
CA GLU A 713 22.95 1.32 -8.89
C GLU A 713 24.19 0.41 -8.82
N ARG A 714 25.05 0.47 -9.83
CA ARG A 714 26.30 -0.31 -9.91
C ARG A 714 27.49 0.36 -9.21
N GLY A 715 27.27 1.49 -8.53
CA GLY A 715 28.33 2.25 -7.85
C GLY A 715 29.32 2.91 -8.81
N ILE A 716 28.92 3.20 -10.05
CA ILE A 716 29.76 3.88 -11.04
C ILE A 716 29.72 5.39 -10.79
N THR A 717 30.89 6.01 -10.75
CA THR A 717 31.00 7.48 -10.75
C THR A 717 30.93 8.01 -12.17
N VAL A 718 30.15 9.07 -12.39
CA VAL A 718 29.79 9.55 -13.73
C VAL A 718 30.18 11.01 -13.91
N LYS A 719 30.90 11.28 -15.02
CA LYS A 719 31.09 12.61 -15.58
C LYS A 719 30.21 12.78 -16.81
N LEU A 720 29.43 13.85 -16.87
CA LEU A 720 28.54 14.17 -17.98
C LEU A 720 29.02 15.43 -18.71
N ASP A 721 29.26 15.33 -20.02
CA ASP A 721 29.61 16.47 -20.87
C ASP A 721 28.36 16.92 -21.67
N SER A 722 28.07 18.21 -21.71
CA SER A 722 26.88 18.76 -22.40
C SER A 722 27.15 20.14 -23.02
N ASN A 723 26.42 20.49 -24.08
CA ASN A 723 26.38 21.83 -24.66
C ASN A 723 25.37 22.77 -23.96
N GLY A 724 24.66 22.27 -22.94
CA GLY A 724 23.77 23.05 -22.06
C GLY A 724 22.45 23.50 -22.67
N SER A 725 22.07 22.96 -23.83
CA SER A 725 20.82 23.33 -24.52
C SER A 725 19.54 22.79 -23.87
N ASN A 726 19.62 21.75 -23.02
CA ASN A 726 18.45 21.09 -22.39
C ASN A 726 18.45 21.23 -20.85
N PRO A 727 18.12 22.41 -20.29
CA PRO A 727 18.12 22.62 -18.84
C PRO A 727 17.14 21.71 -18.09
N ASN A 728 16.04 21.29 -18.70
CA ASN A 728 15.05 20.43 -18.04
C ASN A 728 15.58 19.01 -17.78
N VAL A 729 16.46 18.49 -18.63
CA VAL A 729 17.10 17.18 -18.42
C VAL A 729 18.17 17.30 -17.35
N LEU A 730 19.02 18.33 -17.44
CA LEU A 730 20.00 18.63 -16.40
C LEU A 730 19.34 18.81 -15.02
N GLN A 731 18.15 19.39 -14.96
CA GLN A 731 17.38 19.52 -13.73
C GLN A 731 17.16 18.18 -13.05
N LYS A 732 16.62 17.22 -13.80
CA LYS A 732 16.32 15.88 -13.30
C LYS A 732 17.61 15.15 -12.90
N VAL A 733 18.66 15.29 -13.69
CA VAL A 733 20.00 14.72 -13.38
C VAL A 733 20.50 15.18 -12.01
N PHE A 734 20.34 16.47 -11.68
CA PHE A 734 20.77 17.02 -10.39
C PHE A 734 19.82 16.69 -9.24
N GLU A 735 18.51 16.76 -9.46
CA GLU A 735 17.49 16.41 -8.45
C GLU A 735 17.64 14.95 -7.99
N GLU A 736 17.93 14.04 -8.92
CA GLU A 736 18.17 12.62 -8.64
C GLU A 736 19.63 12.28 -8.26
N LYS A 737 20.53 13.28 -8.22
CA LYS A 737 21.96 13.14 -7.88
C LYS A 737 22.70 12.09 -8.73
N LEU A 738 22.46 12.11 -10.03
CA LEU A 738 22.90 11.06 -10.96
C LEU A 738 24.29 11.24 -11.54
N VAL A 739 24.99 12.33 -11.25
CA VAL A 739 26.33 12.63 -11.77
C VAL A 739 27.24 13.15 -10.67
N ASP A 740 28.54 12.94 -10.83
CA ASP A 740 29.59 13.36 -9.88
C ASP A 740 30.43 14.53 -10.42
N PHE A 741 30.41 14.71 -11.75
CA PHE A 741 31.07 15.82 -12.43
C PHE A 741 30.27 16.25 -13.67
N VAL A 742 30.20 17.55 -13.95
CA VAL A 742 29.60 18.07 -15.20
C VAL A 742 30.57 18.98 -15.93
N ALA A 743 30.84 18.69 -17.20
CA ALA A 743 31.50 19.63 -18.08
C ALA A 743 30.47 20.25 -19.03
N MET A 744 30.48 21.57 -19.17
CA MET A 744 29.58 22.26 -20.09
C MET A 744 30.34 23.10 -21.10
N ASP A 745 30.10 22.84 -22.38
CA ASP A 745 30.63 23.65 -23.47
C ASP A 745 29.73 24.86 -23.76
N VAL A 746 30.27 26.06 -23.60
CA VAL A 746 29.66 27.32 -24.01
C VAL A 746 30.37 27.77 -25.29
N LYS A 747 29.65 27.87 -26.41
CA LYS A 747 30.28 27.91 -27.74
C LYS A 747 30.71 29.32 -28.19
N ALA A 748 30.00 30.36 -27.77
CA ALA A 748 30.26 31.79 -28.04
C ALA A 748 29.29 32.67 -27.21
N ASP A 749 29.17 33.96 -27.54
CA ASP A 749 28.01 34.77 -27.13
C ASP A 749 26.69 34.06 -27.53
N PRO A 750 25.73 33.85 -26.60
CA PRO A 750 24.41 33.30 -26.91
C PRO A 750 23.69 33.90 -28.13
N GLU A 751 23.88 35.18 -28.40
CA GLU A 751 23.29 35.86 -29.57
C GLU A 751 23.95 35.44 -30.89
N ARG A 752 25.19 34.94 -30.85
CA ARG A 752 25.98 34.47 -32.00
C ARG A 752 25.94 32.95 -32.22
N TYR A 753 25.16 32.20 -31.45
CA TYR A 753 25.08 30.72 -31.58
C TYR A 753 24.65 30.25 -32.98
N ALA A 754 23.81 31.01 -33.69
CA ALA A 754 23.41 30.68 -35.06
C ALA A 754 24.60 30.64 -36.03
N GLU A 755 25.52 31.61 -35.87
CA GLU A 755 26.74 31.75 -36.66
C GLU A 755 27.78 30.70 -36.23
N VAL A 756 28.05 30.60 -34.93
CA VAL A 756 29.18 29.81 -34.39
C VAL A 756 28.86 28.32 -34.25
N ALA A 757 27.64 27.99 -33.78
CA ALA A 757 27.21 26.62 -33.51
C ALA A 757 26.27 26.05 -34.59
N GLY A 758 26.06 26.80 -35.68
CA GLY A 758 25.23 26.41 -36.83
C GLY A 758 23.72 26.38 -36.57
N LYS A 759 23.26 26.70 -35.36
CA LYS A 759 21.85 26.84 -35.00
C LYS A 759 21.66 27.86 -33.88
N ALA A 760 20.62 28.68 -34.01
CA ALA A 760 20.21 29.58 -32.94
C ALA A 760 19.76 28.78 -31.71
N LEU A 761 20.24 29.18 -30.53
CA LEU A 761 19.78 28.68 -29.24
C LEU A 761 19.16 29.85 -28.47
N ARG A 762 18.07 29.61 -27.75
CA ARG A 762 17.47 30.66 -26.91
C ARG A 762 18.43 31.00 -25.75
N PRO A 763 18.92 32.24 -25.61
CA PRO A 763 19.89 32.60 -24.55
C PRO A 763 19.43 32.26 -23.13
N LYS A 764 18.11 32.33 -22.89
CA LYS A 764 17.50 31.97 -21.60
C LYS A 764 17.73 30.51 -21.20
N LEU A 765 17.77 29.57 -22.16
CA LEU A 765 17.98 28.15 -21.85
C LEU A 765 19.41 27.89 -21.38
N LEU A 766 20.38 28.50 -22.05
CA LEU A 766 21.79 28.40 -21.71
C LEU A 766 22.08 29.01 -20.33
N LYS A 767 21.53 30.21 -20.06
CA LYS A 767 21.62 30.86 -18.75
C LYS A 767 21.02 29.98 -17.65
N LYS A 768 19.87 29.35 -17.91
CA LYS A 768 19.23 28.42 -16.97
C LYS A 768 20.15 27.22 -16.67
N SER A 769 20.73 26.59 -17.69
CA SER A 769 21.67 25.46 -17.49
C SER A 769 22.90 25.86 -16.68
N ILE A 770 23.51 27.02 -16.96
CA ILE A 770 24.67 27.55 -16.23
C ILE A 770 24.33 27.76 -14.75
N GLU A 771 23.21 28.45 -14.47
CA GLU A 771 22.77 28.68 -13.09
C GLU A 771 22.52 27.38 -12.33
N MET A 772 21.92 26.40 -13.01
CA MET A 772 21.62 25.10 -12.42
C MET A 772 22.88 24.31 -12.09
N ILE A 773 23.86 24.28 -12.99
CA ILE A 773 25.15 23.63 -12.75
C ILE A 773 25.83 24.29 -11.55
N LYS A 774 25.88 25.62 -11.49
CA LYS A 774 26.49 26.36 -10.37
C LYS A 774 25.80 26.10 -9.03
N LYS A 775 24.47 25.97 -9.02
CA LYS A 775 23.67 25.73 -7.81
C LYS A 775 23.60 24.24 -7.41
N SER A 776 23.99 23.32 -8.29
CA SER A 776 23.81 21.87 -8.08
C SER A 776 24.66 21.29 -6.93
N GLY A 777 25.77 21.94 -6.57
CA GLY A 777 26.77 21.39 -5.65
C GLY A 777 27.65 20.28 -6.26
N VAL A 778 27.44 19.92 -7.53
CA VAL A 778 28.27 18.97 -8.28
C VAL A 778 29.53 19.68 -8.79
N LYS A 779 30.67 19.00 -8.77
CA LYS A 779 31.92 19.53 -9.36
C LYS A 779 31.71 19.78 -10.85
N HIS A 780 32.17 20.91 -11.36
CA HIS A 780 31.93 21.27 -12.75
C HIS A 780 33.09 22.03 -13.40
N GLU A 781 33.07 22.07 -14.73
CA GLU A 781 34.01 22.83 -15.56
C GLU A 781 33.28 23.39 -16.78
N PHE A 782 33.33 24.71 -16.98
CA PHE A 782 32.85 25.34 -18.21
C PHE A 782 34.00 25.47 -19.22
N ARG A 783 33.70 25.18 -20.49
CA ARG A 783 34.68 25.12 -21.57
C ARG A 783 34.22 25.91 -22.79
N THR A 784 35.16 26.39 -23.59
CA THR A 784 34.88 26.94 -24.92
C THR A 784 35.99 26.57 -25.90
N THR A 785 35.63 26.31 -27.15
CA THR A 785 36.58 26.03 -28.23
C THR A 785 36.84 27.29 -29.02
N VAL A 786 38.10 27.74 -29.05
CA VAL A 786 38.48 28.98 -29.73
C VAL A 786 38.87 28.66 -31.17
N VAL A 787 38.03 29.11 -32.11
CA VAL A 787 38.17 28.86 -33.55
C VAL A 787 38.59 30.18 -34.22
N PRO A 788 39.74 30.26 -34.92
CA PRO A 788 40.19 31.49 -35.55
C PRO A 788 39.14 32.14 -36.43
N GLY A 789 38.90 33.44 -36.25
CA GLY A 789 37.92 34.22 -37.01
C GLY A 789 36.45 33.90 -36.72
N LEU A 790 36.15 33.05 -35.72
CA LEU A 790 34.78 32.69 -35.35
C LEU A 790 34.47 32.87 -33.87
N VAL A 791 35.43 32.56 -32.99
CA VAL A 791 35.33 32.79 -31.54
C VAL A 791 36.54 33.63 -31.11
N ASP A 792 36.28 34.84 -30.63
CA ASP A 792 37.28 35.84 -30.29
C ASP A 792 37.33 36.15 -28.79
N ILE A 793 38.13 37.14 -28.40
CA ILE A 793 38.31 37.53 -27.00
C ILE A 793 37.05 38.20 -26.44
N GLU A 794 36.25 38.85 -27.27
CA GLU A 794 34.96 39.43 -26.92
C GLU A 794 33.93 38.35 -26.57
N ASP A 795 33.85 37.27 -27.34
CA ASP A 795 33.01 36.10 -26.99
C ASP A 795 33.45 35.50 -25.65
N ILE A 796 34.76 35.36 -25.42
CA ILE A 796 35.31 34.84 -24.17
C ILE A 796 34.93 35.75 -22.99
N ALA A 797 34.96 37.08 -23.17
CA ALA A 797 34.53 38.03 -22.16
C ALA A 797 33.04 37.88 -21.81
N VAL A 798 32.18 37.69 -22.82
CA VAL A 798 30.75 37.44 -22.62
C VAL A 798 30.52 36.13 -21.88
N ILE A 799 31.20 35.05 -22.29
CA ILE A 799 31.11 33.74 -21.62
C ILE A 799 31.53 33.88 -20.15
N LYS A 800 32.66 34.53 -19.89
CA LYS A 800 33.17 34.79 -18.53
C LYS A 800 32.16 35.56 -17.69
N GLY A 801 31.50 36.56 -18.25
CA GLY A 801 30.40 37.27 -17.58
C GLY A 801 29.19 36.39 -17.26
N LEU A 802 28.87 35.42 -18.13
CA LEU A 802 27.75 34.49 -17.92
C LEU A 802 28.04 33.43 -16.86
N ILE A 803 29.23 32.82 -16.88
CA ILE A 803 29.59 31.73 -15.96
C ILE A 803 30.20 32.26 -14.65
N GLY A 804 30.74 33.48 -14.65
CA GLY A 804 31.37 34.14 -13.49
C GLY A 804 32.80 33.70 -13.20
N GLU A 805 33.44 32.98 -14.12
CA GLU A 805 34.84 32.53 -14.06
C GLU A 805 35.41 32.42 -15.47
N THR A 806 36.74 32.28 -15.60
CA THR A 806 37.36 32.12 -16.92
C THR A 806 37.11 30.71 -17.44
N PRO A 807 36.45 30.51 -18.60
CA PRO A 807 36.22 29.18 -19.14
C PRO A 807 37.55 28.52 -19.52
N LYS A 808 37.60 27.19 -19.48
CA LYS A 808 38.73 26.46 -20.03
C LYS A 808 38.73 26.55 -21.55
N LEU A 809 39.74 27.21 -22.09
CA LEU A 809 39.89 27.35 -23.53
C LEU A 809 40.43 26.05 -24.15
N GLN A 810 39.80 25.63 -25.24
CA GLN A 810 40.22 24.50 -26.05
C GLN A 810 40.67 25.03 -27.42
N ARG A 811 41.86 24.64 -27.85
CA ARG A 811 42.38 25.00 -29.17
C ARG A 811 41.64 24.22 -30.25
N PHE A 812 41.09 24.94 -31.23
CA PHE A 812 40.58 24.32 -32.45
C PHE A 812 41.70 23.60 -33.21
N ARG A 813 41.38 22.42 -33.76
CA ARG A 813 42.27 21.63 -34.63
C ARG A 813 41.53 21.31 -35.93
N ALA A 814 42.13 21.65 -37.06
CA ALA A 814 41.60 21.31 -38.36
C ALA A 814 41.75 19.80 -38.58
N SER A 815 40.68 19.16 -39.02
CA SER A 815 40.64 17.71 -39.28
C SER A 815 39.76 17.42 -40.47
N GLU A 816 40.09 16.37 -41.24
CA GLU A 816 39.22 15.86 -42.30
C GLU A 816 37.83 15.42 -41.78
N THR A 817 37.72 15.17 -40.46
CA THR A 817 36.47 14.83 -39.75
C THR A 817 35.66 16.06 -39.29
N CYS A 818 36.02 17.28 -39.71
CA CYS A 818 35.16 18.44 -39.48
C CYS A 818 33.86 18.34 -40.29
N ILE A 819 32.73 18.69 -39.65
CA ILE A 819 31.38 18.62 -40.24
C ILE A 819 31.27 19.43 -41.54
N ASP A 820 31.74 20.68 -41.54
CA ASP A 820 31.73 21.55 -42.71
C ASP A 820 33.12 21.51 -43.37
N ALA A 821 33.14 21.27 -44.69
CA ALA A 821 34.36 21.14 -45.48
C ALA A 821 35.28 22.37 -45.35
N LYS A 822 34.72 23.56 -45.11
CA LYS A 822 35.51 24.78 -44.93
C LYS A 822 36.44 24.72 -43.71
N PHE A 823 36.08 23.96 -42.66
CA PHE A 823 36.87 23.83 -41.44
C PHE A 823 37.93 22.72 -41.49
N ARG A 824 37.93 21.88 -42.53
CA ARG A 824 38.90 20.77 -42.67
C ARG A 824 40.32 21.24 -42.95
N LYS A 825 40.46 22.43 -43.55
CA LYS A 825 41.74 23.09 -43.86
C LYS A 825 41.77 24.53 -43.33
N HIS A 826 40.95 24.82 -42.31
CA HIS A 826 40.91 26.15 -41.71
C HIS A 826 42.17 26.40 -40.89
N GLU A 827 42.56 27.65 -40.80
CA GLU A 827 43.73 28.05 -40.01
C GLU A 827 43.55 27.65 -38.54
N GLU A 828 44.62 27.18 -37.92
CA GLU A 828 44.69 26.94 -36.48
C GLU A 828 45.48 28.07 -35.83
N HIS A 829 45.11 28.48 -34.62
CA HIS A 829 45.99 29.32 -33.81
C HIS A 829 47.37 28.65 -33.70
N SER A 830 48.46 29.39 -33.80
CA SER A 830 49.78 28.92 -33.38
C SER A 830 49.82 28.65 -31.87
N GLU A 831 50.89 28.02 -31.38
CA GLU A 831 51.05 27.80 -29.94
C GLU A 831 51.16 29.12 -29.17
N GLU A 832 51.93 30.06 -29.70
CA GLU A 832 52.11 31.41 -29.13
C GLU A 832 50.79 32.20 -29.13
N GLU A 833 50.03 32.20 -30.22
CA GLU A 833 48.73 32.89 -30.30
C GLU A 833 47.71 32.30 -29.31
N PHE A 834 47.68 30.98 -29.16
CA PHE A 834 46.76 30.33 -28.23
C PHE A 834 47.16 30.59 -26.77
N GLU A 835 48.45 30.59 -26.44
CA GLU A 835 48.94 30.94 -25.11
C GLU A 835 48.66 32.42 -24.76
N GLU A 836 48.83 33.32 -25.73
CA GLU A 836 48.48 34.73 -25.57
C GLU A 836 46.98 34.88 -25.30
N LEU A 837 46.12 34.22 -26.09
CA LEU A 837 44.66 34.22 -25.85
C LEU A 837 44.28 33.68 -24.47
N VAL A 838 44.93 32.59 -24.01
CA VAL A 838 44.73 32.04 -22.66
C VAL A 838 45.15 33.04 -21.58
N LYS A 839 46.26 33.75 -21.80
CA LYS A 839 46.73 34.79 -20.89
C LYS A 839 45.76 35.97 -20.85
N THR A 840 45.38 36.51 -22.00
CA THR A 840 44.42 37.62 -22.11
C THR A 840 43.07 37.26 -21.48
N ALA A 841 42.56 36.05 -21.71
CA ALA A 841 41.30 35.59 -21.12
C ALA A 841 41.33 35.53 -19.58
N LYS A 842 42.50 35.25 -18.99
CA LYS A 842 42.71 35.30 -17.52
C LYS A 842 42.78 36.73 -16.99
N GLU A 843 43.27 37.67 -17.80
CA GLU A 843 43.45 39.09 -17.45
C GLU A 843 42.17 39.93 -17.62
N LEU A 844 41.21 39.48 -18.45
CA LEU A 844 39.83 40.01 -18.52
C LEU A 844 39.14 39.99 -17.15
#